data_AF-A0A924KJ06-F1
#
_entry.id   AF-A0A924KJ06-F1
#
_cell.length_a   1.000
_cell.length_b   1.000
_cell.length_c   1.000
_cell.angle_alpha   90.00
_cell.angle_beta   90.00
_cell.angle_gamma   90.00
#
_symmetry.space_group_name_H-M   'P 1'
#
loop_
_entity.id
_entity.type
_entity.pdbx_description
1 polymer ?
#
loop_
_entity_poly.entity_id
_entity_poly.type
_entity_poly.pdbx_seq_one_letter_code
_entity_poly.pdbx_strand_id
1 'polypeptide(L)'
;TLPLNPGGPQDNVADEWARFMKKNALNISTYTVDVNKGTTGQGPGWTALLKSMAAVSSGKYFDVSSTGTQISDALNAIFSEIQSVNSVFASVSLPVSVNTQGTYLNQVYVGMFRPDQDARPRWAGNLKQYKLGNTNGAVKLQDADGTGAINNQTGFIAECARSYWTPTTVDTEWTFRPQGDCLAVANSQVSNFPDGNIVEKGAQAYKLRGASARTVKTCNPAMASCTSLTPFSNSNVTQAMLGASTTAERDALINWAIGQDNNEDEDLDGNTTENRLSMHGDVVHSRPVAINLGTDGAPQVVVFYGANDGMLRAVNANRTAAIGAIPAGGEMWSFMAPEFYTQIKRIRSNTPPISFPTTTVTGAVPKAYGMDGPITSFKGAVGGVNKTFVYASMRRGGRSIYAFDVTNSLTAPTSPTLKWRTGCPNAANDTDCTSGMGGLGQTWSSPKSLTATGYGSGTAPMLILGGGYSTCDDYDALSAGGANHNCTSASKGHYVYVLDADTGAVVKTFDTGGNRGIVADITIVRDSAGQAIYAYTADLGGDVYRIDLAGASTAWTLTKIASLGCASTSTCTANRKFVFAPSVVAVDGNYVVMLGSGDREKPLTYYAASTAVANYFFMFTDKPTVAPATYPGSVDCGSTVICLNSLFGISSTDTTPTASDLSTKKGWYLGLNATEQVVTSALTMFGVVTFSTHQPAVPVTGSCSANLGSSRVYNVGYANAASTSGARRYEDLAGDGLPPSPVGGLVTLDDGSTVPFCIGCSKDSPLEGRKKEGTAMGTQPKNRLYWYIQK
;
A
#
# COMPACT_ATOMS: atom_id res chain seq x y z
N THR A 1 -9.59 32.63 -31.03
CA THR A 1 -8.20 32.21 -30.89
C THR A 1 -7.73 32.64 -29.53
N LEU A 2 -7.02 31.75 -28.82
CA LEU A 2 -6.47 32.05 -27.52
C LEU A 2 -5.40 33.15 -27.68
N PRO A 3 -5.33 34.14 -26.76
CA PRO A 3 -4.33 35.19 -26.86
C PRO A 3 -2.92 34.65 -26.59
N LEU A 4 -1.99 34.92 -27.50
CA LEU A 4 -0.56 34.55 -27.38
C LEU A 4 0.29 35.78 -27.03
N ASN A 5 1.27 35.60 -26.14
CA ASN A 5 2.27 36.61 -25.79
C ASN A 5 3.67 35.98 -25.66
N PRO A 6 4.70 36.43 -26.42
CA PRO A 6 4.62 37.42 -27.50
C PRO A 6 3.74 36.94 -28.66
N GLY A 7 3.08 37.91 -29.31
CA GLY A 7 2.22 37.67 -30.46
C GLY A 7 2.98 37.30 -31.74
N GLY A 8 2.26 36.94 -32.80
CA GLY A 8 2.84 36.60 -34.11
C GLY A 8 2.00 35.58 -34.89
N PRO A 9 1.76 34.37 -34.35
CA PRO A 9 0.95 33.34 -35.01
C PRO A 9 -0.50 33.27 -34.48
N GLN A 10 -1.14 34.39 -34.10
CA GLN A 10 -2.48 34.36 -33.50
C GLN A 10 -3.60 33.83 -34.42
N ASP A 11 -3.36 33.80 -35.73
CA ASP A 11 -4.28 33.21 -36.71
C ASP A 11 -4.14 31.67 -36.78
N ASN A 12 -3.11 31.10 -36.16
CA ASN A 12 -2.90 29.67 -36.12
C ASN A 12 -3.80 29.02 -35.06
N VAL A 13 -4.70 28.15 -35.51
CA VAL A 13 -5.70 27.48 -34.68
C VAL A 13 -5.18 26.21 -33.98
N ALA A 14 -3.87 25.96 -33.95
CA ALA A 14 -3.31 24.72 -33.41
C ALA A 14 -3.59 24.52 -31.91
N ASP A 15 -3.58 25.59 -31.11
CA ASP A 15 -3.95 25.53 -29.69
C ASP A 15 -5.46 25.37 -29.48
N GLU A 16 -6.27 25.95 -30.35
CA GLU A 16 -7.72 25.71 -30.41
C GLU A 16 -8.04 24.25 -30.74
N TRP A 17 -7.29 23.64 -31.66
CA TRP A 17 -7.38 22.21 -31.96
C TRP A 17 -6.94 21.35 -30.79
N ALA A 18 -5.81 21.67 -30.15
CA ALA A 18 -5.35 20.96 -28.95
C ALA A 18 -6.41 21.02 -27.84
N ARG A 19 -7.02 22.20 -27.63
CA ARG A 19 -8.13 22.39 -26.68
C ARG A 19 -9.39 21.61 -27.07
N PHE A 20 -9.75 21.58 -28.35
CA PHE A 20 -10.89 20.82 -28.86
C PHE A 20 -10.67 19.31 -28.69
N MET A 21 -9.50 18.81 -29.08
CA MET A 21 -9.13 17.40 -28.94
C MET A 21 -9.09 16.96 -27.47
N LYS A 22 -8.69 17.87 -26.57
CA LYS A 22 -8.76 17.62 -25.13
C LYS A 22 -10.19 17.58 -24.59
N LYS A 23 -11.07 18.46 -25.07
CA LYS A 23 -12.46 18.58 -24.58
C LYS A 23 -13.45 17.58 -25.19
N ASN A 24 -13.05 16.80 -26.18
CA ASN A 24 -13.90 15.78 -26.79
C ASN A 24 -13.83 14.45 -26.04
N ALA A 25 -14.61 13.46 -26.46
CA ALA A 25 -14.68 12.14 -25.83
C ALA A 25 -13.37 11.33 -25.87
N LEU A 26 -12.41 11.70 -26.72
CA LEU A 26 -11.09 11.05 -26.82
C LEU A 26 -10.07 11.61 -25.80
N ASN A 27 -10.37 12.77 -25.17
CA ASN A 27 -9.57 13.37 -24.09
C ASN A 27 -8.06 13.48 -24.39
N ILE A 28 -7.69 13.92 -25.60
CA ILE A 28 -6.30 13.85 -26.09
C ILE A 28 -5.45 14.96 -25.47
N SER A 29 -4.39 14.57 -24.76
CA SER A 29 -3.33 15.49 -24.32
C SER A 29 -2.28 15.68 -25.41
N THR A 30 -1.86 16.93 -25.67
CA THR A 30 -0.90 17.27 -26.74
C THR A 30 0.44 17.70 -26.16
N TYR A 31 1.51 17.00 -26.53
CA TYR A 31 2.88 17.38 -26.21
C TYR A 31 3.51 18.14 -27.37
N THR A 32 4.32 19.14 -27.08
CA THR A 32 4.98 19.96 -28.11
C THR A 32 6.49 19.98 -27.91
N VAL A 33 7.25 19.80 -28.98
CA VAL A 33 8.71 19.86 -28.97
C VAL A 33 9.16 21.00 -29.88
N ASP A 34 9.74 22.04 -29.29
CA ASP A 34 10.29 23.21 -30.00
C ASP A 34 11.77 22.94 -30.31
N VAL A 35 12.02 22.55 -31.56
CA VAL A 35 13.36 22.17 -32.04
C VAL A 35 14.07 23.39 -32.60
N ASN A 36 15.26 23.70 -32.09
CA ASN A 36 16.04 24.87 -32.47
C ASN A 36 15.26 26.18 -32.32
N LYS A 37 14.75 26.41 -31.11
CA LYS A 37 14.00 27.60 -30.76
C LYS A 37 14.64 28.89 -31.29
N GLY A 38 13.90 29.61 -32.13
CA GLY A 38 14.27 30.94 -32.58
C GLY A 38 14.02 31.98 -31.48
N THR A 39 15.04 32.73 -31.08
CA THR A 39 14.91 33.79 -30.05
C THR A 39 14.61 35.17 -30.64
N THR A 40 14.66 35.30 -31.97
CA THR A 40 14.41 36.54 -32.73
C THR A 40 13.40 36.30 -33.85
N GLY A 41 12.91 37.39 -34.46
CA GLY A 41 11.91 37.32 -35.53
C GLY A 41 10.60 36.69 -35.03
N GLN A 42 10.05 35.74 -35.79
CA GLN A 42 8.80 35.04 -35.44
C GLN A 42 8.98 33.91 -34.41
N GLY A 43 10.22 33.51 -34.10
CA GLY A 43 10.52 32.37 -33.22
C GLY A 43 9.84 32.45 -31.85
N PRO A 44 9.91 33.58 -31.13
CA PRO A 44 9.24 33.72 -29.83
C PRO A 44 7.71 33.52 -29.89
N GLY A 45 7.06 33.92 -30.99
CA GLY A 45 5.63 33.71 -31.19
C GLY A 45 5.28 32.23 -31.43
N TRP A 46 6.12 31.49 -32.16
CA TRP A 46 5.97 30.05 -32.34
C TRP A 46 6.16 29.28 -31.03
N THR A 47 7.16 29.65 -30.22
CA THR A 47 7.32 29.10 -28.87
C THR A 47 6.08 29.35 -28.01
N ALA A 48 5.50 30.56 -28.07
CA ALA A 48 4.28 30.89 -27.33
C ALA A 48 3.09 30.01 -27.76
N LEU A 49 2.92 29.77 -29.06
CA LEU A 49 1.89 28.86 -29.58
C LEU A 49 2.08 27.42 -29.09
N LEU A 50 3.30 26.87 -29.16
CA LEU A 50 3.58 25.51 -28.70
C LEU A 50 3.32 25.35 -27.20
N LYS A 51 3.72 26.33 -26.38
CA LYS A 51 3.37 26.37 -24.96
C LYS A 51 1.85 26.44 -24.73
N SER A 52 1.13 27.24 -25.51
CA SER A 52 -0.34 27.33 -25.45
C SER A 52 -0.98 25.97 -25.74
N MET A 53 -0.60 25.32 -26.85
CA MET A 53 -1.09 23.98 -27.25
C MET A 53 -0.91 22.94 -26.14
N ALA A 54 0.29 22.88 -25.55
CA ALA A 54 0.58 21.98 -24.46
C ALA A 54 -0.28 22.28 -23.23
N ALA A 55 -0.33 23.55 -22.80
CA ALA A 55 -1.07 23.96 -21.60
C ALA A 55 -2.58 23.69 -21.70
N VAL A 56 -3.22 24.06 -22.82
CA VAL A 56 -4.68 23.93 -22.96
C VAL A 56 -5.16 22.49 -23.19
N SER A 57 -4.25 21.59 -23.53
CA SER A 57 -4.52 20.16 -23.66
C SER A 57 -4.03 19.34 -22.46
N SER A 58 -3.51 19.99 -21.40
CA SER A 58 -2.88 19.31 -20.26
C SER A 58 -1.71 18.40 -20.66
N GLY A 59 -1.00 18.73 -21.75
CA GLY A 59 0.29 18.13 -22.11
C GLY A 59 1.45 19.05 -21.71
N LYS A 60 2.63 18.83 -22.32
CA LYS A 60 3.86 19.54 -21.92
C LYS A 60 4.68 20.02 -23.12
N TYR A 61 5.34 21.16 -22.91
CA TYR A 61 6.26 21.78 -23.85
C TYR A 61 7.71 21.41 -23.52
N PHE A 62 8.48 21.05 -24.56
CA PHE A 62 9.90 20.76 -24.50
C PHE A 62 10.68 21.72 -25.40
N ASP A 63 11.77 22.28 -24.88
CA ASP A 63 12.73 23.09 -25.62
C ASP A 63 13.96 22.23 -25.89
N VAL A 64 14.26 21.96 -27.17
CA VAL A 64 15.37 21.08 -27.56
C VAL A 64 16.22 21.72 -28.66
N SER A 65 17.54 21.53 -28.60
CA SER A 65 18.41 21.85 -29.73
C SER A 65 18.37 20.72 -30.77
N SER A 66 18.95 20.93 -31.95
CA SER A 66 19.05 19.91 -33.02
C SER A 66 19.99 18.74 -32.72
N THR A 67 20.43 18.55 -31.48
CA THR A 67 21.16 17.33 -31.13
C THR A 67 20.15 16.18 -31.05
N GLY A 68 20.37 15.11 -31.82
CA GLY A 68 19.48 13.95 -31.85
C GLY A 68 19.21 13.35 -30.46
N THR A 69 20.18 13.45 -29.55
CA THR A 69 20.05 13.02 -28.15
C THR A 69 18.97 13.81 -27.40
N GLN A 70 18.92 15.14 -27.50
CA GLN A 70 17.93 15.94 -26.77
C GLN A 70 16.50 15.72 -27.27
N ILE A 71 16.33 15.50 -28.59
CA ILE A 71 15.04 15.13 -29.17
C ILE A 71 14.63 13.75 -28.64
N SER A 72 15.56 12.78 -28.61
CA SER A 72 15.31 11.45 -28.04
C SER A 72 14.93 11.51 -26.56
N ASP A 73 15.61 12.34 -25.77
CA ASP A 73 15.33 12.51 -24.34
C ASP A 73 13.95 13.14 -24.10
N ALA A 74 13.58 14.16 -24.89
CA ALA A 74 12.26 14.77 -24.83
C ALA A 74 11.15 13.77 -25.21
N LEU A 75 11.35 12.95 -26.25
CA LEU A 75 10.39 11.91 -26.63
C LEU A 75 10.28 10.82 -25.54
N ASN A 76 11.39 10.38 -24.95
CA ASN A 76 11.39 9.42 -23.85
C ASN A 76 10.69 9.98 -22.60
N ALA A 77 10.85 11.27 -22.31
CA ALA A 77 10.09 11.96 -21.27
C ALA A 77 8.59 11.98 -21.59
N ILE A 78 8.18 12.36 -22.80
CA ILE A 78 6.77 12.32 -23.24
C ILE A 78 6.18 10.92 -23.05
N PHE A 79 6.87 9.87 -23.49
CA PHE A 79 6.37 8.50 -23.34
C PHE A 79 6.31 8.04 -21.87
N SER A 80 7.20 8.53 -21.02
CA SER A 80 7.14 8.30 -19.57
C SER A 80 5.95 9.03 -18.95
N GLU A 81 5.67 10.26 -19.39
CA GLU A 81 4.54 11.05 -18.91
C GLU A 81 3.20 10.42 -19.30
N ILE A 82 3.05 9.93 -20.55
CA ILE A 82 1.87 9.17 -21.00
C ILE A 82 1.66 7.91 -20.14
N GLN A 83 2.74 7.26 -19.69
CA GLN A 83 2.67 6.10 -18.79
C GLN A 83 2.26 6.45 -17.35
N SER A 84 2.37 7.72 -16.94
CA SER A 84 2.06 8.17 -15.57
C SER A 84 0.58 8.49 -15.33
N VAL A 85 -0.23 8.57 -16.39
CA VAL A 85 -1.62 9.03 -16.30
C VAL A 85 -2.56 7.83 -16.16
N ASN A 86 -3.17 7.68 -14.97
CA ASN A 86 -4.42 6.94 -14.70
C ASN A 86 -4.42 5.56 -14.03
N SER A 87 -3.38 5.11 -13.34
CA SER A 87 -3.62 4.03 -12.37
C SER A 87 -2.66 4.08 -11.19
N VAL A 88 -3.16 4.46 -10.02
CA VAL A 88 -2.52 3.96 -8.81
C VAL A 88 -3.46 3.96 -7.62
N PHE A 89 -3.78 2.75 -7.19
CA PHE A 89 -4.39 2.50 -5.90
C PHE A 89 -3.30 2.27 -4.87
N ALA A 90 -3.47 2.85 -3.69
CA ALA A 90 -2.98 2.19 -2.48
C ALA A 90 -4.14 1.59 -1.70
N SER A 91 -3.77 0.74 -0.74
CA SER A 91 -4.63 -0.15 0.02
C SER A 91 -5.91 0.48 0.57
N VAL A 92 -6.98 -0.33 0.60
CA VAL A 92 -8.27 -0.03 1.20
C VAL A 92 -8.28 -0.44 2.67
N SER A 93 -8.95 0.33 3.52
CA SER A 93 -9.26 -0.09 4.89
C SER A 93 -10.67 0.29 5.35
N LEU A 94 -11.17 -0.43 6.35
CA LEU A 94 -12.46 -0.18 7.00
C LEU A 94 -12.30 -0.23 8.52
N PRO A 95 -12.98 0.65 9.30
CA PRO A 95 -12.97 0.61 10.75
C PRO A 95 -13.82 -0.55 11.28
N VAL A 96 -13.34 -1.21 12.32
CA VAL A 96 -14.08 -2.28 13.01
C VAL A 96 -15.14 -1.69 13.96
N SER A 97 -16.35 -2.26 13.96
CA SER A 97 -17.43 -1.93 14.91
C SER A 97 -17.06 -2.31 16.36
N VAL A 98 -17.48 -1.52 17.35
CA VAL A 98 -17.13 -1.71 18.76
C VAL A 98 -18.08 -2.64 19.52
N ASN A 99 -19.35 -2.77 19.10
CA ASN A 99 -20.35 -3.60 19.78
C ASN A 99 -20.69 -4.89 19.01
N THR A 100 -20.48 -4.93 17.70
CA THR A 100 -20.81 -6.10 16.88
C THR A 100 -19.54 -6.79 16.37
N GLN A 101 -19.16 -7.86 17.07
CA GLN A 101 -17.99 -8.66 16.72
C GLN A 101 -18.03 -9.13 15.25
N GLY A 102 -17.00 -8.75 14.48
CA GLY A 102 -16.86 -9.15 13.08
C GLY A 102 -17.64 -8.32 12.08
N THR A 103 -18.23 -7.20 12.51
CA THR A 103 -18.84 -6.20 11.63
C THR A 103 -17.95 -4.97 11.53
N TYR A 104 -17.87 -4.38 10.35
CA TYR A 104 -17.19 -3.12 10.06
C TYR A 104 -18.20 -1.98 10.09
N LEU A 105 -17.77 -0.81 10.56
CA LEU A 105 -18.50 0.43 10.29
C LEU A 105 -18.44 0.72 8.80
N ASN A 106 -19.51 1.29 8.26
CA ASN A 106 -19.64 1.56 6.83
C ASN A 106 -18.79 2.75 6.36
N GLN A 107 -17.48 2.70 6.53
CA GLN A 107 -16.55 3.75 6.13
C GLN A 107 -15.38 3.09 5.42
N VAL A 108 -15.17 3.44 4.17
CA VAL A 108 -14.12 2.87 3.33
C VAL A 108 -13.07 3.94 3.09
N TYR A 109 -11.85 3.72 3.56
CA TYR A 109 -10.73 4.64 3.35
C TYR A 109 -9.81 4.11 2.27
N VAL A 110 -9.46 4.97 1.32
CA VAL A 110 -8.62 4.64 0.18
C VAL A 110 -7.45 5.60 0.16
N GLY A 111 -6.25 5.06 0.42
CA GLY A 111 -5.00 5.78 0.18
C GLY A 111 -4.78 5.92 -1.33
N MET A 112 -4.42 7.11 -1.78
CA MET A 112 -4.19 7.40 -3.18
C MET A 112 -2.84 8.05 -3.38
N PHE A 113 -2.27 7.83 -4.56
CA PHE A 113 -1.06 8.49 -4.97
C PHE A 113 -0.98 8.61 -6.48
N ARG A 114 -0.15 9.55 -6.93
CA ARG A 114 0.17 9.73 -8.35
C ARG A 114 1.68 9.96 -8.48
N PRO A 115 2.42 9.06 -9.14
CA PRO A 115 3.79 9.30 -9.54
C PRO A 115 3.92 10.63 -10.26
N ASP A 116 4.99 11.35 -9.94
CA ASP A 116 5.35 12.52 -10.71
C ASP A 116 5.80 12.09 -12.11
N GLN A 117 5.19 12.71 -13.11
CA GLN A 117 5.37 12.39 -14.52
C GLN A 117 6.79 12.67 -15.02
N ASP A 118 7.53 13.56 -14.34
CA ASP A 118 8.91 13.93 -14.66
C ASP A 118 9.94 13.11 -13.86
N ALA A 119 9.50 12.00 -13.24
CA ALA A 119 10.29 11.22 -12.30
C ALA A 119 10.80 12.06 -11.10
N ARG A 120 10.15 13.17 -10.74
CA ARG A 120 10.55 13.94 -9.56
C ARG A 120 10.26 13.14 -8.28
N PRO A 121 11.06 13.33 -7.22
CA PRO A 121 10.91 12.58 -5.97
C PRO A 121 9.65 12.91 -5.17
N ARG A 122 9.00 14.06 -5.40
CA ARG A 122 7.77 14.45 -4.71
C ARG A 122 6.55 13.97 -5.49
N TRP A 123 5.87 12.97 -4.95
CA TRP A 123 4.61 12.49 -5.51
C TRP A 123 3.43 13.01 -4.70
N ALA A 124 2.32 13.27 -5.39
CA ALA A 124 1.07 13.65 -4.74
C ALA A 124 0.40 12.42 -4.14
N GLY A 125 -0.31 12.62 -3.02
CA GLY A 125 -1.21 11.62 -2.46
C GLY A 125 -2.43 12.22 -1.79
N ASN A 126 -3.33 11.35 -1.34
CA ASN A 126 -4.54 11.72 -0.62
C ASN A 126 -5.09 10.53 0.17
N LEU A 127 -5.99 10.80 1.11
CA LEU A 127 -6.85 9.81 1.75
C LEU A 127 -8.30 10.16 1.45
N LYS A 128 -8.97 9.34 0.63
CA LYS A 128 -10.38 9.50 0.28
C LYS A 128 -11.25 8.58 1.11
N GLN A 129 -12.43 9.06 1.52
CA GLN A 129 -13.42 8.26 2.23
C GLN A 129 -14.68 8.06 1.37
N TYR A 130 -15.18 6.82 1.37
CA TYR A 130 -16.38 6.34 0.69
C TYR A 130 -17.21 5.48 1.66
N LYS A 131 -18.31 4.90 1.17
CA LYS A 131 -19.12 3.91 1.92
C LYS A 131 -19.55 2.77 1.00
N LEU A 132 -20.04 1.68 1.59
CA LEU A 132 -20.80 0.66 0.87
C LEU A 132 -22.29 1.00 0.94
N GLY A 133 -23.03 0.68 -0.12
CA GLY A 133 -24.48 0.87 -0.16
C GLY A 133 -25.11 0.02 -1.24
N ASN A 134 -26.44 -0.05 -1.23
CA ASN A 134 -27.19 -0.81 -2.22
C ASN A 134 -27.49 0.07 -3.45
N THR A 135 -27.03 -0.35 -4.61
CA THR A 135 -27.32 0.29 -5.91
C THR A 135 -27.91 -0.78 -6.82
N ASN A 136 -29.18 -0.62 -7.20
CA ASN A 136 -29.91 -1.55 -8.07
C ASN A 136 -29.91 -3.02 -7.57
N GLY A 137 -30.04 -3.22 -6.25
CA GLY A 137 -30.10 -4.56 -5.64
C GLY A 137 -28.73 -5.22 -5.38
N ALA A 138 -27.62 -4.54 -5.71
CA ALA A 138 -26.26 -5.00 -5.43
C ALA A 138 -25.55 -4.07 -4.45
N VAL A 139 -24.83 -4.66 -3.49
CA VAL A 139 -23.89 -3.91 -2.63
C VAL A 139 -22.74 -3.42 -3.52
N LYS A 140 -22.51 -2.10 -3.52
CA LYS A 140 -21.45 -1.41 -4.27
C LYS A 140 -20.76 -0.36 -3.41
N LEU A 141 -19.58 0.08 -3.85
CA LEU A 141 -18.95 1.28 -3.34
C LEU A 141 -19.74 2.52 -3.79
N GLN A 142 -20.11 3.35 -2.84
CA GLN A 142 -20.83 4.60 -3.06
C GLN A 142 -20.02 5.80 -2.58
N ASP A 143 -20.22 6.91 -3.28
CA ASP A 143 -19.68 8.21 -2.94
C ASP A 143 -20.47 8.88 -1.81
N ALA A 144 -20.06 10.09 -1.43
CA ALA A 144 -20.67 10.83 -0.33
C ALA A 144 -22.13 11.25 -0.62
N ASP A 145 -22.56 11.22 -1.89
CA ASP A 145 -23.91 11.52 -2.35
C ASP A 145 -24.78 10.26 -2.54
N GLY A 146 -24.22 9.07 -2.28
CA GLY A 146 -24.92 7.79 -2.40
C GLY A 146 -24.96 7.23 -3.83
N THR A 147 -24.18 7.80 -4.74
CA THR A 147 -24.05 7.32 -6.13
C THR A 147 -22.91 6.30 -6.22
N GLY A 148 -22.96 5.37 -7.18
CA GLY A 148 -21.86 4.43 -7.41
C GLY A 148 -20.53 5.16 -7.66
N ALA A 149 -19.49 4.81 -6.92
CA ALA A 149 -18.21 5.51 -6.94
C ALA A 149 -17.22 4.98 -7.98
N ILE A 150 -17.56 3.91 -8.71
CA ILE A 150 -16.67 3.22 -9.65
C ILE A 150 -17.14 3.42 -11.09
N ASN A 151 -16.20 3.77 -11.96
CA ASN A 151 -16.38 3.70 -13.40
C ASN A 151 -16.00 2.28 -13.87
N ASN A 152 -17.00 1.50 -14.29
CA ASN A 152 -16.80 0.10 -14.68
C ASN A 152 -16.01 -0.09 -15.99
N GLN A 153 -15.76 0.97 -16.77
CA GLN A 153 -14.92 0.90 -17.97
C GLN A 153 -13.43 1.00 -17.61
N THR A 154 -13.10 1.88 -16.66
CA THR A 154 -11.72 2.11 -16.22
C THR A 154 -11.36 1.28 -15.00
N GLY A 155 -12.35 0.75 -14.27
CA GLY A 155 -12.19 0.10 -12.98
C GLY A 155 -11.73 1.05 -11.86
N PHE A 156 -11.73 2.36 -12.10
CA PHE A 156 -11.25 3.38 -11.18
C PHE A 156 -12.40 4.18 -10.55
N ILE A 157 -12.07 5.08 -9.62
CA ILE A 157 -13.04 6.05 -9.09
C ILE A 157 -13.66 6.83 -10.26
N ALA A 158 -15.00 6.94 -10.25
CA ALA A 158 -15.71 7.67 -11.29
C ALA A 158 -15.36 9.16 -11.28
N GLU A 159 -15.31 9.75 -12.46
CA GLU A 159 -14.80 11.11 -12.70
C GLU A 159 -15.63 12.16 -11.96
N CYS A 160 -16.93 11.91 -11.81
CA CYS A 160 -17.87 12.76 -11.08
C CYS A 160 -18.16 12.32 -9.64
N ALA A 161 -17.50 11.26 -9.14
CA ALA A 161 -17.69 10.82 -7.75
C ALA A 161 -17.18 11.88 -6.77
N ARG A 162 -17.91 12.08 -5.68
CA ARG A 162 -17.48 12.95 -4.59
C ARG A 162 -17.13 12.14 -3.35
N SER A 163 -15.86 12.13 -2.96
CA SER A 163 -15.47 11.51 -1.69
C SER A 163 -15.92 12.38 -0.49
N TYR A 164 -16.03 11.76 0.69
CA TYR A 164 -16.26 12.52 1.92
C TYR A 164 -15.11 13.50 2.19
N TRP A 165 -15.42 14.59 2.88
CA TRP A 165 -14.54 15.73 3.18
C TRP A 165 -14.21 16.66 2.00
N THR A 166 -14.62 16.31 0.79
CA THR A 166 -14.67 17.22 -0.38
C THR A 166 -15.80 18.24 -0.22
N PRO A 167 -15.61 19.52 -0.62
CA PRO A 167 -16.69 20.52 -0.61
C PRO A 167 -17.87 20.09 -1.48
N THR A 168 -19.06 20.65 -1.23
CA THR A 168 -20.30 20.32 -1.95
C THR A 168 -20.65 21.31 -3.06
N THR A 169 -19.80 22.30 -3.28
CA THR A 169 -19.98 23.37 -4.28
C THR A 169 -18.67 23.63 -4.99
N VAL A 170 -18.78 24.12 -6.23
CA VAL A 170 -17.62 24.55 -7.03
C VAL A 170 -16.89 25.69 -6.31
N ASP A 171 -15.58 25.55 -6.19
CA ASP A 171 -14.58 26.53 -5.75
C ASP A 171 -13.61 26.84 -6.91
N THR A 172 -12.59 27.66 -6.64
CA THR A 172 -11.63 28.12 -7.67
C THR A 172 -10.19 27.76 -7.35
N GLU A 173 -9.94 26.89 -6.36
CA GLU A 173 -8.58 26.56 -5.89
C GLU A 173 -7.71 26.08 -7.05
N TRP A 174 -8.25 25.33 -8.02
CA TRP A 174 -7.47 24.76 -9.13
C TRP A 174 -7.45 25.62 -10.42
N THR A 175 -7.75 26.92 -10.33
CA THR A 175 -7.80 27.81 -11.51
C THR A 175 -6.45 27.89 -12.24
N PHE A 176 -5.34 27.89 -11.50
CA PHE A 176 -3.98 27.95 -12.04
C PHE A 176 -3.55 26.64 -12.74
N ARG A 177 -4.18 25.51 -12.38
CA ARG A 177 -3.91 24.18 -12.97
C ARG A 177 -5.21 23.37 -13.09
N PRO A 178 -6.04 23.68 -14.09
CA PRO A 178 -7.30 22.99 -14.30
C PRO A 178 -7.10 21.48 -14.56
N GLN A 179 -7.79 20.62 -13.80
CA GLN A 179 -7.71 19.16 -13.90
C GLN A 179 -9.00 18.44 -13.45
N GLY A 180 -9.28 17.31 -14.09
CA GLY A 180 -10.46 16.49 -13.83
C GLY A 180 -11.34 16.33 -15.06
N ASP A 181 -12.06 15.20 -15.12
CA ASP A 181 -12.79 14.77 -16.30
C ASP A 181 -14.32 14.73 -16.08
N CYS A 182 -14.82 15.34 -15.00
CA CYS A 182 -16.26 15.36 -14.72
C CYS A 182 -17.00 16.35 -15.64
N LEU A 183 -17.64 15.82 -16.69
CA LEU A 183 -18.41 16.61 -17.65
C LEU A 183 -19.79 17.04 -17.15
N ALA A 184 -20.31 16.40 -16.09
CA ALA A 184 -21.64 16.70 -15.56
C ALA A 184 -21.69 17.97 -14.69
N VAL A 185 -20.54 18.43 -14.20
CA VAL A 185 -20.43 19.59 -13.32
C VAL A 185 -19.61 20.67 -14.01
N ALA A 186 -20.25 21.79 -14.34
CA ALA A 186 -19.56 22.93 -14.95
C ALA A 186 -18.45 23.45 -14.03
N ASN A 187 -17.29 23.75 -14.61
CA ASN A 187 -16.11 24.24 -13.91
C ASN A 187 -15.49 23.25 -12.89
N SER A 188 -15.84 21.97 -12.96
CA SER A 188 -15.23 20.92 -12.12
C SER A 188 -13.71 20.89 -12.24
N GLN A 189 -13.16 21.21 -13.41
CA GLN A 189 -11.73 21.18 -13.67
C GLN A 189 -10.94 22.21 -12.84
N VAL A 190 -11.53 23.34 -12.47
CA VAL A 190 -10.86 24.38 -11.65
C VAL A 190 -11.22 24.30 -10.17
N SER A 191 -11.94 23.24 -9.78
CA SER A 191 -12.47 23.10 -8.43
C SER A 191 -12.04 21.79 -7.76
N ASN A 192 -12.11 21.71 -6.43
CA ASN A 192 -12.11 20.42 -5.71
C ASN A 192 -13.42 19.64 -5.87
N PHE A 193 -14.53 20.24 -6.32
CA PHE A 193 -15.82 19.58 -6.44
C PHE A 193 -16.21 19.27 -7.90
N PRO A 194 -16.61 18.02 -8.20
CA PRO A 194 -16.24 16.81 -7.47
C PRO A 194 -14.72 16.55 -7.60
N ASP A 195 -14.19 15.77 -6.67
CA ASP A 195 -12.77 15.41 -6.65
C ASP A 195 -12.44 14.24 -7.57
N GLY A 196 -13.41 13.33 -7.78
CA GLY A 196 -13.35 12.28 -8.78
C GLY A 196 -12.11 11.38 -8.68
N ASN A 197 -11.59 11.01 -9.85
CA ASN A 197 -10.37 10.23 -10.03
C ASN A 197 -9.07 11.02 -9.75
N ILE A 198 -9.13 12.32 -9.47
CA ILE A 198 -7.94 13.14 -9.28
C ILE A 198 -7.43 13.03 -7.84
N VAL A 199 -6.16 12.69 -7.69
CA VAL A 199 -5.54 12.41 -6.38
C VAL A 199 -5.50 13.69 -5.53
N GLU A 200 -5.05 14.80 -6.09
CA GLU A 200 -4.76 16.04 -5.39
C GLU A 200 -6.02 16.78 -4.89
N LYS A 201 -7.18 16.47 -5.48
CA LYS A 201 -8.44 17.18 -5.25
C LYS A 201 -9.21 16.60 -4.06
N GLY A 202 -9.85 17.50 -3.30
CA GLY A 202 -10.80 17.14 -2.25
C GLY A 202 -10.22 16.32 -1.10
N ALA A 203 -11.13 15.65 -0.40
CA ALA A 203 -10.86 14.73 0.71
C ALA A 203 -9.92 15.29 1.79
N GLN A 204 -9.03 14.44 2.33
CA GLN A 204 -8.13 14.83 3.41
C GLN A 204 -7.11 15.88 2.96
N ALA A 205 -6.59 15.79 1.72
CA ALA A 205 -5.63 16.77 1.20
C ALA A 205 -6.22 18.19 1.19
N TYR A 206 -7.49 18.34 0.77
CA TYR A 206 -8.21 19.62 0.86
C TYR A 206 -8.35 20.12 2.30
N LYS A 207 -8.72 19.23 3.24
CA LYS A 207 -8.82 19.61 4.68
C LYS A 207 -7.48 20.01 5.27
N LEU A 208 -6.39 19.38 4.82
CA LEU A 208 -5.04 19.70 5.26
C LEU A 208 -4.60 21.08 4.77
N ARG A 209 -4.87 21.43 3.50
CA ARG A 209 -4.56 22.75 2.94
C ARG A 209 -5.36 23.88 3.60
N GLY A 210 -6.61 23.59 3.97
CA GLY A 210 -7.44 24.54 4.73
C GLY A 210 -7.07 24.70 6.21
N ALA A 211 -6.07 23.99 6.73
CA ALA A 211 -5.69 24.07 8.14
C ALA A 211 -4.82 25.31 8.43
N SER A 212 -5.25 26.16 9.37
CA SER A 212 -4.49 27.36 9.77
C SER A 212 -3.25 27.06 10.61
N ALA A 213 -3.20 25.91 11.28
CA ALA A 213 -2.07 25.43 12.04
C ALA A 213 -2.04 23.91 12.07
N ARG A 214 -0.84 23.32 12.15
CA ARG A 214 -0.64 21.87 12.21
C ARG A 214 0.12 21.46 13.47
N THR A 215 -0.27 20.34 14.04
CA THR A 215 0.45 19.72 15.16
C THR A 215 1.38 18.64 14.62
N VAL A 216 2.62 19.03 14.30
CA VAL A 216 3.65 18.12 13.79
C VAL A 216 4.63 17.77 14.91
N LYS A 217 4.73 16.47 15.22
CA LYS A 217 5.60 15.91 16.26
C LYS A 217 6.80 15.18 15.65
N THR A 218 7.81 14.98 16.46
CA THR A 218 8.96 14.11 16.19
C THR A 218 9.50 13.57 17.52
N CYS A 219 10.66 12.90 17.50
CA CYS A 219 11.43 12.55 18.68
C CYS A 219 12.93 12.72 18.41
N ASN A 220 13.76 12.39 19.40
CA ASN A 220 15.21 12.37 19.23
C ASN A 220 15.64 11.36 18.13
N PRO A 221 16.57 11.70 17.22
CA PRO A 221 17.03 10.78 16.18
C PRO A 221 17.76 9.54 16.72
N ALA A 222 18.44 9.65 17.87
CA ALA A 222 19.08 8.50 18.49
C ALA A 222 18.03 7.52 19.02
N MET A 223 18.11 6.25 18.60
CA MET A 223 17.13 5.20 18.90
C MET A 223 16.78 5.14 20.39
N ALA A 224 17.79 5.02 21.26
CA ALA A 224 17.63 4.91 22.71
C ALA A 224 17.09 6.19 23.39
N SER A 225 17.18 7.36 22.74
CA SER A 225 16.72 8.64 23.28
C SER A 225 15.36 9.09 22.74
N CYS A 226 14.79 8.35 21.78
CA CYS A 226 13.44 8.58 21.26
C CYS A 226 12.39 8.04 22.27
N THR A 227 12.28 8.68 23.43
CA THR A 227 11.41 8.23 24.55
C THR A 227 10.17 9.10 24.74
N SER A 228 10.09 10.25 24.06
CA SER A 228 8.94 11.16 24.12
C SER A 228 8.78 11.93 22.80
N LEU A 229 7.58 12.49 22.60
CA LEU A 229 7.31 13.35 21.45
C LEU A 229 7.67 14.81 21.75
N THR A 230 8.34 15.43 20.80
CA THR A 230 8.65 16.86 20.79
C THR A 230 8.07 17.51 19.52
N PRO A 231 7.87 18.85 19.50
CA PRO A 231 7.49 19.54 18.27
C PRO A 231 8.56 19.38 17.19
N PHE A 232 8.15 19.13 15.94
CA PHE A 232 9.04 19.22 14.79
C PHE A 232 9.30 20.70 14.47
N SER A 233 10.35 21.24 15.08
CA SER A 233 10.69 22.67 15.07
C SER A 233 12.20 22.86 15.12
N ASN A 234 12.65 24.09 14.84
CA ASN A 234 14.07 24.45 14.85
C ASN A 234 14.75 24.35 16.23
N SER A 235 13.98 24.24 17.32
CA SER A 235 14.47 23.94 18.67
C SER A 235 14.83 22.47 18.88
N ASN A 236 14.24 21.55 18.12
CA ASN A 236 14.44 20.10 18.26
C ASN A 236 15.13 19.46 17.04
N VAL A 237 15.16 20.16 15.91
CA VAL A 237 15.71 19.69 14.63
C VAL A 237 16.87 20.59 14.23
N THR A 238 18.06 20.04 14.13
CA THR A 238 19.29 20.81 13.82
C THR A 238 19.58 20.85 12.32
N GLN A 239 20.50 21.73 11.91
CA GLN A 239 20.97 21.80 10.51
C GLN A 239 21.55 20.46 10.03
N ALA A 240 22.38 19.83 10.86
CA ALA A 240 23.04 18.57 10.54
C ALA A 240 22.04 17.42 10.34
N MET A 241 20.95 17.40 11.11
CA MET A 241 19.90 16.39 10.99
C MET A 241 19.20 16.43 9.61
N LEU A 242 19.05 17.61 9.02
CA LEU A 242 18.40 17.81 7.72
C LEU A 242 19.38 17.81 6.52
N GLY A 243 20.68 17.81 6.78
CA GLY A 243 21.69 18.09 5.73
C GLY A 243 21.59 19.54 5.19
N ALA A 244 21.14 20.47 6.02
CA ALA A 244 21.09 21.89 5.69
C ALA A 244 22.47 22.55 5.87
N SER A 245 22.83 23.45 4.96
CA SER A 245 24.08 24.20 4.97
C SER A 245 24.01 25.45 5.86
N THR A 246 22.80 25.98 6.13
CA THR A 246 22.60 27.17 6.97
C THR A 246 21.36 27.04 7.86
N THR A 247 21.27 27.87 8.90
CA THR A 247 20.10 27.93 9.79
C THR A 247 18.86 28.43 9.04
N ALA A 248 19.03 29.34 8.08
CA ALA A 248 17.96 29.80 7.20
C ALA A 248 17.42 28.67 6.32
N GLU A 249 18.31 27.84 5.74
CA GLU A 249 17.88 26.66 4.99
C GLU A 249 17.17 25.64 5.89
N ARG A 250 17.69 25.39 7.11
CA ARG A 250 17.01 24.53 8.09
C ARG A 250 15.58 25.01 8.36
N ASP A 251 15.40 26.31 8.62
CA ASP A 251 14.08 26.87 8.92
C ASP A 251 13.15 26.76 7.71
N ALA A 252 13.66 27.02 6.49
CA ALA A 252 12.90 26.83 5.26
C ALA A 252 12.49 25.36 5.03
N LEU A 253 13.37 24.39 5.30
CA LEU A 253 13.07 22.95 5.19
C LEU A 253 12.01 22.51 6.20
N ILE A 254 12.11 22.97 7.46
CA ILE A 254 11.13 22.66 8.50
C ILE A 254 9.76 23.22 8.11
N ASN A 255 9.72 24.50 7.73
CA ASN A 255 8.48 25.17 7.33
C ASN A 255 7.84 24.51 6.10
N TRP A 256 8.65 24.12 5.11
CA TRP A 256 8.16 23.41 3.94
C TRP A 256 7.60 22.02 4.28
N ALA A 257 8.29 21.28 5.16
CA ALA A 257 7.86 19.95 5.60
C ALA A 257 6.54 19.99 6.39
N ILE A 258 6.28 21.06 7.14
CA ILE A 258 4.98 21.27 7.79
C ILE A 258 3.92 21.83 6.84
N GLY A 259 4.26 22.24 5.61
CA GLY A 259 3.29 22.54 4.56
C GLY A 259 3.41 23.91 3.89
N GLN A 260 4.34 24.78 4.32
CA GLN A 260 4.47 26.11 3.75
C GLN A 260 4.96 26.08 2.29
N ASP A 261 4.38 26.90 1.42
CA ASP A 261 4.77 27.05 0.01
C ASP A 261 5.98 27.96 -0.20
N ASN A 262 7.08 27.65 0.45
CA ASN A 262 8.26 28.52 0.46
C ASN A 262 9.31 28.18 -0.63
N ASN A 263 8.95 27.44 -1.68
CA ASN A 263 9.91 26.99 -2.70
C ASN A 263 9.50 27.28 -4.14
N GLU A 264 8.36 26.75 -4.59
CA GLU A 264 7.96 26.80 -6.00
C GLU A 264 6.80 27.74 -6.28
N ASP A 265 6.09 28.23 -5.25
CA ASP A 265 4.86 29.03 -5.41
C ASP A 265 3.86 28.25 -6.30
N GLU A 266 3.34 27.14 -5.76
CA GLU A 266 2.69 26.07 -6.54
C GLU A 266 1.43 26.51 -7.28
N ASP A 267 0.74 27.53 -6.79
CA ASP A 267 -0.44 28.17 -7.38
C ASP A 267 -0.16 29.47 -8.16
N LEU A 268 1.10 29.93 -8.14
CA LEU A 268 1.61 31.08 -8.91
C LEU A 268 0.94 32.42 -8.55
N ASP A 269 0.51 32.60 -7.30
CA ASP A 269 -0.12 33.83 -6.83
C ASP A 269 0.87 34.81 -6.15
N GLY A 270 2.12 34.38 -5.91
CA GLY A 270 3.18 35.13 -5.26
C GLY A 270 3.22 35.02 -3.74
N ASN A 271 2.30 34.26 -3.12
CA ASN A 271 2.17 34.10 -1.68
C ASN A 271 2.85 32.82 -1.17
N THR A 272 4.16 32.94 -0.91
CA THR A 272 4.97 31.83 -0.36
C THR A 272 4.77 31.54 1.14
N THR A 273 3.75 32.15 1.78
CA THR A 273 3.45 31.95 3.21
C THR A 273 2.28 31.02 3.46
N GLU A 274 1.55 30.65 2.42
CA GLU A 274 0.42 29.75 2.54
C GLU A 274 0.81 28.27 2.47
N ASN A 275 -0.25 27.47 2.46
CA ASN A 275 -0.22 26.03 2.49
C ASN A 275 -0.10 25.48 1.06
N ARG A 276 1.02 24.83 0.74
CA ARG A 276 1.29 24.30 -0.60
C ARG A 276 0.29 23.23 -1.02
N LEU A 277 -0.02 23.17 -2.31
CA LEU A 277 -1.02 22.25 -2.85
C LEU A 277 -0.65 20.78 -2.73
N SER A 278 0.64 20.49 -2.91
CA SER A 278 1.23 19.15 -2.83
C SER A 278 1.53 18.67 -1.40
N MET A 279 1.02 19.35 -0.36
CA MET A 279 1.37 19.09 1.05
C MET A 279 1.05 17.71 1.59
N HIS A 280 0.22 16.97 0.86
CA HIS A 280 -0.07 15.58 1.15
C HIS A 280 0.74 14.68 0.22
N GLY A 281 1.75 13.99 0.78
CA GLY A 281 2.56 13.04 0.03
C GLY A 281 1.83 11.76 -0.36
N ASP A 282 2.47 10.96 -1.21
CA ASP A 282 1.97 9.68 -1.69
C ASP A 282 1.77 8.66 -0.57
N VAL A 283 0.56 8.10 -0.47
CA VAL A 283 0.23 6.93 0.35
C VAL A 283 0.33 5.74 -0.60
N VAL A 284 1.48 5.07 -0.67
CA VAL A 284 1.72 4.01 -1.68
C VAL A 284 1.44 2.64 -1.10
N HIS A 285 1.94 2.41 0.10
CA HIS A 285 1.95 1.10 0.74
C HIS A 285 1.34 1.10 2.13
N SER A 286 1.28 2.26 2.79
CA SER A 286 0.64 2.36 4.08
C SER A 286 -0.82 1.94 3.98
N ARG A 287 -1.20 1.02 4.87
CA ARG A 287 -2.58 0.52 5.04
C ARG A 287 -3.23 1.33 6.14
N PRO A 288 -4.20 2.23 5.85
CA PRO A 288 -4.80 3.04 6.88
C PRO A 288 -5.47 2.16 7.94
N VAL A 289 -5.35 2.50 9.21
CA VAL A 289 -6.03 1.81 10.32
C VAL A 289 -7.02 2.76 10.93
N ALA A 290 -8.31 2.45 10.81
CA ALA A 290 -9.38 3.24 11.39
C ALA A 290 -9.89 2.58 12.67
N ILE A 291 -9.90 3.34 13.76
CA ILE A 291 -10.30 2.90 15.09
C ILE A 291 -11.52 3.71 15.53
N ASN A 292 -12.63 3.03 15.85
CA ASN A 292 -13.72 3.70 16.55
C ASN A 292 -13.37 3.79 18.04
N LEU A 293 -13.18 5.02 18.52
CA LEU A 293 -12.93 5.35 19.92
C LEU A 293 -14.21 5.69 20.68
N GLY A 294 -15.31 5.93 19.97
CA GLY A 294 -16.64 6.17 20.54
C GLY A 294 -17.45 4.88 20.69
N THR A 295 -18.76 4.99 20.51
CA THR A 295 -19.71 3.85 20.49
C THR A 295 -20.15 3.55 19.06
N ASP A 296 -20.87 2.45 18.79
CA ASP A 296 -21.43 2.25 17.43
C ASP A 296 -22.58 3.21 17.10
N GLY A 297 -23.37 3.63 18.11
CA GLY A 297 -24.48 4.57 17.92
C GLY A 297 -24.01 6.03 17.77
N ALA A 298 -22.83 6.34 18.30
CA ALA A 298 -22.13 7.60 18.11
C ALA A 298 -20.64 7.33 17.83
N PRO A 299 -20.31 6.92 16.59
CA PRO A 299 -18.94 6.64 16.21
C PRO A 299 -18.06 7.87 16.35
N GLN A 300 -16.87 7.69 16.91
CA GLN A 300 -15.81 8.68 16.88
C GLN A 300 -14.57 8.01 16.32
N VAL A 301 -14.45 8.05 15.00
CA VAL A 301 -13.45 7.29 14.27
C VAL A 301 -12.21 8.14 14.04
N VAL A 302 -11.04 7.59 14.38
CA VAL A 302 -9.73 8.16 14.06
C VAL A 302 -9.01 7.21 13.12
N VAL A 303 -8.46 7.73 12.02
CA VAL A 303 -7.69 6.94 11.04
C VAL A 303 -6.22 7.31 11.11
N PHE A 304 -5.38 6.28 11.11
CA PHE A 304 -3.92 6.39 11.13
C PHE A 304 -3.34 5.83 9.85
N TYR A 305 -2.49 6.59 9.17
CA TYR A 305 -1.82 6.17 7.93
C TYR A 305 -0.53 6.97 7.77
N GLY A 306 0.45 6.41 7.08
CA GLY A 306 1.66 7.13 6.74
C GLY A 306 1.77 7.42 5.26
N ALA A 307 2.61 8.40 4.94
CA ALA A 307 2.88 8.86 3.59
C ALA A 307 4.38 9.05 3.38
N ASN A 308 4.79 9.08 2.10
CA ASN A 308 6.18 9.23 1.69
C ASN A 308 6.67 10.68 1.67
N ASP A 309 5.88 11.61 2.19
CA ASP A 309 6.36 12.91 2.69
C ASP A 309 7.02 12.80 4.09
N GLY A 310 7.10 11.59 4.64
CA GLY A 310 7.75 11.27 5.92
C GLY A 310 6.80 11.20 7.11
N MET A 311 5.53 11.55 6.92
CA MET A 311 4.59 11.72 8.02
C MET A 311 3.78 10.46 8.28
N LEU A 312 3.68 10.05 9.54
CA LEU A 312 2.53 9.29 10.06
C LEU A 312 1.46 10.29 10.50
N ARG A 313 0.20 10.09 10.09
CA ARG A 313 -0.90 11.04 10.31
C ARG A 313 -2.01 10.39 11.12
N ALA A 314 -2.63 11.17 11.99
CA ALA A 314 -3.90 10.84 12.66
C ALA A 314 -4.97 11.85 12.23
N VAL A 315 -6.08 11.35 11.69
CA VAL A 315 -7.13 12.19 11.10
C VAL A 315 -8.48 11.86 11.73
N ASN A 316 -9.30 12.88 11.99
CA ASN A 316 -10.70 12.69 12.34
C ASN A 316 -11.42 12.06 11.13
N ALA A 317 -11.75 10.79 11.24
CA ALA A 317 -12.22 9.97 10.14
C ALA A 317 -13.76 9.90 10.08
N ASN A 318 -14.47 10.61 10.95
CA ASN A 318 -15.93 10.67 10.85
C ASN A 318 -16.34 11.28 9.49
N ARG A 319 -17.50 10.86 8.97
CA ARG A 319 -18.03 11.38 7.70
C ARG A 319 -18.33 12.89 7.78
N THR A 320 -18.88 13.34 8.91
CA THR A 320 -19.35 14.73 9.10
C THR A 320 -19.02 15.30 10.48
N ALA A 321 -19.02 14.47 11.54
CA ALA A 321 -18.85 14.94 12.91
C ALA A 321 -17.41 15.38 13.23
N ALA A 322 -17.29 16.42 14.07
CA ALA A 322 -16.01 16.84 14.63
C ALA A 322 -15.58 15.94 15.82
N ILE A 323 -14.27 15.86 16.06
CA ILE A 323 -13.69 15.35 17.32
C ILE A 323 -13.04 16.53 18.02
N GLY A 324 -13.66 17.00 19.11
CA GLY A 324 -13.28 18.29 19.70
C GLY A 324 -13.44 19.41 18.68
N ALA A 325 -12.37 20.20 18.48
CA ALA A 325 -12.33 21.26 17.47
C ALA A 325 -11.88 20.78 16.06
N ILE A 326 -11.54 19.50 15.90
CA ILE A 326 -11.01 18.98 14.64
C ILE A 326 -12.19 18.55 13.75
N PRO A 327 -12.44 19.20 12.59
CA PRO A 327 -13.54 18.84 11.71
C PRO A 327 -13.33 17.45 11.08
N ALA A 328 -14.39 16.87 10.52
CA ALA A 328 -14.29 15.65 9.72
C ALA A 328 -13.27 15.82 8.57
N GLY A 329 -12.36 14.85 8.43
CA GLY A 329 -11.22 14.88 7.52
C GLY A 329 -10.05 15.75 7.99
N GLY A 330 -10.18 16.47 9.11
CA GLY A 330 -9.13 17.30 9.68
C GLY A 330 -8.01 16.47 10.31
N GLU A 331 -6.76 16.90 10.10
CA GLU A 331 -5.59 16.32 10.75
C GLU A 331 -5.58 16.69 12.25
N MET A 332 -5.48 15.67 13.11
CA MET A 332 -5.37 15.84 14.55
C MET A 332 -3.91 16.07 14.95
N TRP A 333 -3.01 15.24 14.43
CA TRP A 333 -1.57 15.39 14.58
C TRP A 333 -0.85 14.57 13.51
N SER A 334 0.42 14.88 13.28
CA SER A 334 1.33 14.06 12.49
C SER A 334 2.66 13.84 13.20
N PHE A 335 3.39 12.81 12.79
CA PHE A 335 4.70 12.45 13.30
C PHE A 335 5.68 12.32 12.15
N MET A 336 6.72 13.17 12.14
CA MET A 336 7.85 13.10 11.22
C MET A 336 8.90 12.16 11.83
N ALA A 337 9.12 11.00 11.23
CA ALA A 337 10.14 10.08 11.70
C ALA A 337 11.56 10.64 11.42
N PRO A 338 12.49 10.61 12.39
CA PRO A 338 13.84 11.12 12.19
C PRO A 338 14.62 10.50 11.03
N GLU A 339 14.31 9.25 10.66
CA GLU A 339 14.89 8.55 9.50
C GLU A 339 14.66 9.30 8.18
N PHE A 340 13.60 10.10 8.09
CA PHE A 340 13.25 10.79 6.85
C PHE A 340 13.88 12.19 6.72
N TYR A 341 14.50 12.72 7.77
CA TYR A 341 15.01 14.10 7.80
C TYR A 341 15.91 14.48 6.63
N THR A 342 16.82 13.58 6.24
CA THR A 342 17.76 13.81 5.14
C THR A 342 17.09 13.81 3.77
N GLN A 343 15.86 13.31 3.67
CA GLN A 343 15.09 13.24 2.43
C GLN A 343 14.27 14.51 2.19
N ILE A 344 13.97 15.29 3.23
CA ILE A 344 13.15 16.52 3.16
C ILE A 344 13.71 17.49 2.10
N LYS A 345 15.03 17.69 2.08
CA LYS A 345 15.68 18.57 1.09
C LYS A 345 15.44 18.11 -0.35
N ARG A 346 15.55 16.80 -0.61
CA ARG A 346 15.36 16.21 -1.95
C ARG A 346 13.90 16.32 -2.42
N ILE A 347 12.94 16.04 -1.55
CA ILE A 347 11.52 16.17 -1.92
C ILE A 347 11.08 17.63 -2.05
N ARG A 348 11.69 18.56 -1.30
CA ARG A 348 11.47 20.01 -1.48
C ARG A 348 12.01 20.51 -2.81
N SER A 349 13.23 20.11 -3.17
CA SER A 349 13.91 20.59 -4.38
C SER A 349 13.52 19.85 -5.65
N ASN A 350 12.78 18.74 -5.55
CA ASN A 350 12.46 17.85 -6.65
C ASN A 350 13.69 17.29 -7.40
N THR A 351 14.86 17.21 -6.74
CA THR A 351 16.10 16.76 -7.37
C THR A 351 17.04 16.07 -6.37
N PRO A 352 17.81 15.03 -6.76
CA PRO A 352 17.84 14.38 -8.09
C PRO A 352 16.58 13.54 -8.38
N PRO A 353 16.28 13.28 -9.68
CA PRO A 353 15.13 12.48 -10.09
C PRO A 353 15.19 11.04 -9.58
N ILE A 354 14.06 10.35 -9.65
CA ILE A 354 13.92 8.94 -9.30
C ILE A 354 14.54 8.08 -10.40
N SER A 355 15.35 7.12 -10.01
CA SER A 355 15.79 6.04 -10.90
C SER A 355 14.68 5.00 -11.02
N PHE A 356 14.10 4.89 -12.21
CA PHE A 356 13.29 3.74 -12.62
C PHE A 356 14.13 2.81 -13.50
N PRO A 357 13.72 1.55 -13.69
CA PRO A 357 14.41 0.60 -14.57
C PRO A 357 14.69 1.10 -16.00
N THR A 358 13.87 2.01 -16.51
CA THR A 358 13.99 2.60 -17.85
C THR A 358 14.56 4.01 -17.85
N THR A 359 14.86 4.59 -16.68
CA THR A 359 15.39 5.96 -16.58
C THR A 359 16.86 6.01 -17.00
N THR A 360 17.16 6.77 -18.05
CA THR A 360 18.53 7.04 -18.51
C THR A 360 19.11 8.36 -17.96
N VAL A 361 18.37 9.06 -17.10
CA VAL A 361 18.78 10.36 -16.55
C VAL A 361 19.99 10.20 -15.63
N THR A 362 21.10 10.82 -16.02
CA THR A 362 22.35 10.85 -15.24
C THR A 362 22.11 11.42 -13.83
N GLY A 363 22.56 10.71 -12.81
CA GLY A 363 22.43 11.12 -11.41
C GLY A 363 21.08 10.80 -10.76
N ALA A 364 20.16 10.13 -11.45
CA ALA A 364 18.93 9.61 -10.85
C ALA A 364 19.27 8.59 -9.74
N VAL A 365 18.49 8.62 -8.65
CA VAL A 365 18.68 7.71 -7.50
C VAL A 365 17.35 7.12 -7.05
N PRO A 366 17.32 5.97 -6.36
CA PRO A 366 16.07 5.31 -5.95
C PRO A 366 15.11 6.25 -5.19
N LYS A 367 13.81 6.02 -5.30
CA LYS A 367 12.79 6.80 -4.58
C LYS A 367 13.01 6.69 -3.06
N ALA A 368 12.93 7.82 -2.38
CA ALA A 368 12.90 7.85 -0.92
C ALA A 368 11.51 7.46 -0.41
N TYR A 369 11.48 6.62 0.62
CA TYR A 369 10.26 6.19 1.30
C TYR A 369 10.25 6.72 2.73
N GLY A 370 9.08 7.15 3.20
CA GLY A 370 8.84 7.67 4.55
C GLY A 370 8.24 6.61 5.47
N MET A 371 7.22 7.00 6.25
CA MET A 371 6.45 6.09 7.10
C MET A 371 5.45 5.26 6.28
N ASP A 372 5.91 4.53 5.27
CA ASP A 372 5.06 3.85 4.28
C ASP A 372 4.82 2.36 4.61
N GLY A 373 5.08 1.97 5.86
CA GLY A 373 4.84 0.62 6.33
C GLY A 373 3.41 0.37 6.78
N PRO A 374 3.05 -0.91 6.98
CA PRO A 374 1.79 -1.26 7.62
C PRO A 374 1.70 -0.71 9.04
N ILE A 375 0.48 -0.40 9.43
CA ILE A 375 0.11 0.03 10.77
C ILE A 375 -0.77 -1.05 11.39
N THR A 376 -0.59 -1.28 12.69
CA THR A 376 -1.47 -2.13 13.50
C THR A 376 -1.97 -1.34 14.69
N SER A 377 -3.20 -1.58 15.12
CA SER A 377 -3.71 -1.08 16.40
C SER A 377 -3.96 -2.20 17.39
N PHE A 378 -3.83 -1.87 18.67
CA PHE A 378 -4.34 -2.65 19.80
C PHE A 378 -5.31 -1.77 20.58
N LYS A 379 -6.48 -2.27 20.99
CA LYS A 379 -7.15 -1.71 22.17
C LYS A 379 -7.76 -2.82 23.02
N GLY A 380 -7.64 -2.64 24.32
CA GLY A 380 -7.88 -3.70 25.30
C GLY A 380 -7.25 -3.33 26.64
N ALA A 381 -7.40 -4.20 27.63
CA ALA A 381 -6.86 -3.97 28.96
C ALA A 381 -5.35 -4.24 29.01
N VAL A 382 -4.58 -3.32 29.57
CA VAL A 382 -3.16 -3.49 29.93
C VAL A 382 -3.04 -3.11 31.40
N GLY A 383 -2.60 -4.06 32.24
CA GLY A 383 -2.57 -3.86 33.69
C GLY A 383 -3.95 -3.51 34.29
N GLY A 384 -5.04 -3.99 33.68
CA GLY A 384 -6.41 -3.70 34.10
C GLY A 384 -6.99 -2.38 33.59
N VAL A 385 -6.24 -1.59 32.81
CA VAL A 385 -6.69 -0.30 32.26
C VAL A 385 -6.93 -0.43 30.77
N ASN A 386 -8.08 0.05 30.28
CA ASN A 386 -8.36 0.09 28.84
C ASN A 386 -7.41 1.07 28.14
N LYS A 387 -6.65 0.54 27.18
CA LYS A 387 -5.66 1.27 26.40
C LYS A 387 -5.92 1.14 24.91
N THR A 388 -5.49 2.14 24.15
CA THR A 388 -5.41 2.09 22.69
C THR A 388 -4.02 2.46 22.22
N PHE A 389 -3.37 1.53 21.53
CA PHE A 389 -2.03 1.69 20.99
C PHE A 389 -2.04 1.56 19.47
N VAL A 390 -1.15 2.29 18.82
CA VAL A 390 -0.89 2.22 17.37
C VAL A 390 0.59 1.92 17.16
N TYR A 391 0.87 0.94 16.30
CA TYR A 391 2.20 0.48 15.94
C TYR A 391 2.45 0.75 14.48
N ALA A 392 3.43 1.58 14.16
CA ALA A 392 3.76 1.97 12.80
C ALA A 392 5.14 1.42 12.42
N SER A 393 5.18 0.68 11.31
CA SER A 393 6.41 0.23 10.65
C SER A 393 6.74 1.13 9.46
N MET A 394 7.91 0.96 8.87
CA MET A 394 8.44 1.88 7.86
C MET A 394 8.55 1.27 6.46
N ARG A 395 8.44 -0.05 6.31
CA ARG A 395 8.72 -0.77 5.06
C ARG A 395 10.06 -0.29 4.46
N ARG A 396 10.10 0.20 3.22
CA ARG A 396 11.33 0.69 2.56
C ARG A 396 11.91 1.94 3.23
N GLY A 397 11.13 2.67 4.03
CA GLY A 397 11.59 3.88 4.70
C GLY A 397 12.51 3.64 5.89
N GLY A 398 12.59 2.42 6.42
CA GLY A 398 13.48 2.14 7.54
C GLY A 398 13.34 0.78 8.19
N ARG A 399 14.12 0.58 9.24
CA ARG A 399 14.22 -0.68 10.01
C ARG A 399 13.71 -0.48 11.44
N SER A 400 12.82 0.49 11.65
CA SER A 400 12.26 0.83 12.97
C SER A 400 10.77 0.54 13.04
N ILE A 401 10.28 0.46 14.27
CA ILE A 401 8.87 0.35 14.63
C ILE A 401 8.61 1.36 15.75
N TYR A 402 7.52 2.11 15.60
CA TYR A 402 7.09 3.12 16.56
C TYR A 402 5.77 2.71 17.20
N ALA A 403 5.65 2.90 18.51
CA ALA A 403 4.41 2.69 19.24
C ALA A 403 3.89 3.98 19.87
N PHE A 404 2.61 4.26 19.68
CA PHE A 404 1.94 5.45 20.20
C PHE A 404 0.79 5.04 21.12
N ASP A 405 0.68 5.66 22.28
CA ASP A 405 -0.54 5.64 23.11
C ASP A 405 -1.49 6.72 22.60
N VAL A 406 -2.63 6.25 22.07
CA VAL A 406 -3.71 7.08 21.50
C VAL A 406 -5.01 6.92 22.29
N THR A 407 -4.92 6.41 23.53
CA THR A 407 -6.08 6.21 24.42
C THR A 407 -6.87 7.52 24.62
N ASN A 408 -6.17 8.65 24.67
CA ASN A 408 -6.75 9.97 24.95
C ASN A 408 -7.10 10.75 23.68
N SER A 409 -7.15 10.14 22.50
CA SER A 409 -7.39 10.86 21.23
C SER A 409 -8.74 11.59 21.15
N LEU A 410 -9.72 11.26 22.00
CA LEU A 410 -10.98 12.00 22.07
C LEU A 410 -10.92 13.22 23.01
N THR A 411 -10.19 13.11 24.13
CA THR A 411 -10.09 14.15 25.15
C THR A 411 -8.93 15.12 24.90
N ALA A 412 -7.87 14.65 24.25
CA ALA A 412 -6.67 15.41 23.89
C ALA A 412 -6.25 15.08 22.44
N PRO A 413 -7.05 15.48 21.44
CA PRO A 413 -6.89 15.03 20.05
C PRO A 413 -5.53 15.35 19.43
N THR A 414 -4.84 16.40 19.87
CA THR A 414 -3.55 16.86 19.33
C THR A 414 -2.33 16.42 20.17
N SER A 415 -2.53 15.59 21.20
CA SER A 415 -1.49 15.24 22.19
C SER A 415 -1.27 13.72 22.30
N PRO A 416 -0.80 13.05 21.23
CA PRO A 416 -0.40 11.64 21.33
C PRO A 416 0.80 11.47 22.26
N THR A 417 1.01 10.26 22.76
CA THR A 417 2.21 9.90 23.54
C THR A 417 3.01 8.83 22.80
N LEU A 418 4.31 9.03 22.61
CA LEU A 418 5.20 7.96 22.15
C LEU A 418 5.44 7.01 23.32
N LYS A 419 5.22 5.71 23.09
CA LYS A 419 5.53 4.66 24.08
C LYS A 419 6.98 4.23 23.95
N TRP A 420 7.34 3.82 22.74
CA TRP A 420 8.67 3.31 22.44
C TRP A 420 8.93 3.38 20.94
N ARG A 421 10.22 3.37 20.62
CA ARG A 421 10.77 3.11 19.29
C ARG A 421 11.72 1.93 19.44
N THR A 422 11.64 0.96 18.55
CA THR A 422 12.52 -0.21 18.54
C THR A 422 12.92 -0.60 17.12
N GLY A 423 14.04 -1.31 16.97
CA GLY A 423 14.55 -1.77 15.69
C GLY A 423 16.00 -1.35 15.49
N CYS A 424 16.35 -0.98 14.26
CA CYS A 424 17.72 -0.62 13.87
C CYS A 424 17.77 0.74 13.16
N PRO A 425 18.54 1.73 13.67
CA PRO A 425 18.53 3.07 13.10
C PRO A 425 19.31 3.20 11.79
N ASN A 426 20.25 2.30 11.52
CA ASN A 426 21.17 2.38 10.39
C ASN A 426 20.78 1.41 9.28
N ALA A 427 20.82 1.80 8.00
CA ALA A 427 20.53 0.87 6.91
C ALA A 427 21.68 -0.14 6.65
N ALA A 428 22.93 0.29 6.83
CA ALA A 428 24.12 -0.45 6.41
C ALA A 428 24.65 -1.46 7.45
N ASN A 429 24.36 -1.26 8.74
CA ASN A 429 24.90 -2.08 9.84
C ASN A 429 23.90 -2.20 10.99
N ASP A 430 24.26 -2.97 12.01
CA ASP A 430 23.41 -3.21 13.20
C ASP A 430 23.87 -2.42 14.43
N THR A 431 24.65 -1.36 14.22
CA THR A 431 25.04 -0.44 15.29
C THR A 431 23.81 0.27 15.83
N ASP A 432 23.72 0.35 17.16
CA ASP A 432 22.61 0.97 17.91
C ASP A 432 21.23 0.35 17.67
N CYS A 433 21.17 -0.90 17.21
CA CYS A 433 19.92 -1.66 17.23
C CYS A 433 19.46 -1.91 18.66
N THR A 434 18.14 -1.97 18.87
CA THR A 434 17.58 -2.49 20.12
C THR A 434 18.14 -3.88 20.42
N SER A 435 18.46 -4.14 21.69
CA SER A 435 18.95 -5.44 22.15
C SER A 435 18.01 -6.57 21.69
N GLY A 436 18.58 -7.62 21.09
CA GLY A 436 17.83 -8.75 20.53
C GLY A 436 17.25 -8.55 19.13
N MET A 437 17.41 -7.36 18.52
CA MET A 437 16.92 -7.04 17.17
C MET A 437 18.04 -6.89 16.11
N GLY A 438 19.26 -7.34 16.43
CA GLY A 438 20.30 -7.53 15.41
C GLY A 438 19.77 -8.40 14.26
N GLY A 439 20.15 -8.08 13.02
CA GLY A 439 19.65 -8.76 11.83
C GLY A 439 18.28 -8.30 11.33
N LEU A 440 17.55 -7.40 12.00
CA LEU A 440 16.26 -6.88 11.51
C LEU A 440 16.44 -6.15 10.17
N GLY A 441 15.74 -6.54 9.12
CA GLY A 441 15.69 -5.84 7.84
C GLY A 441 14.77 -4.62 7.86
N GLN A 442 14.42 -4.12 6.68
CA GLN A 442 13.37 -3.13 6.53
C GLN A 442 12.02 -3.69 7.03
N THR A 443 11.24 -2.91 7.78
CA THR A 443 10.07 -3.42 8.52
C THR A 443 8.82 -3.52 7.63
N TRP A 444 8.74 -4.58 6.81
CA TRP A 444 7.66 -4.79 5.83
C TRP A 444 6.47 -5.57 6.39
N SER A 445 6.71 -6.53 7.29
CA SER A 445 5.65 -7.28 7.96
C SER A 445 4.94 -6.38 8.97
N SER A 446 3.61 -6.40 8.96
CA SER A 446 2.80 -5.75 10.00
C SER A 446 3.09 -6.39 11.35
N PRO A 447 3.34 -5.61 12.43
CA PRO A 447 3.40 -6.14 13.79
C PRO A 447 2.00 -6.59 14.21
N LYS A 448 1.73 -7.90 14.26
CA LYS A 448 0.39 -8.42 14.58
C LYS A 448 0.22 -8.57 16.08
N SER A 449 -0.85 -8.00 16.64
CA SER A 449 -1.13 -8.10 18.06
C SER A 449 -1.68 -9.47 18.46
N LEU A 450 -1.20 -10.01 19.57
CA LEU A 450 -1.65 -11.27 20.16
C LEU A 450 -1.52 -11.28 21.68
N THR A 451 -2.19 -12.24 22.30
CA THR A 451 -1.95 -12.73 23.64
C THR A 451 -1.69 -14.24 23.55
N ALA A 452 -0.88 -14.79 24.45
CA ALA A 452 -0.67 -16.23 24.56
C ALA A 452 -0.63 -16.63 26.03
N THR A 453 -1.11 -17.83 26.35
CA THR A 453 -1.23 -18.33 27.73
C THR A 453 0.11 -18.31 28.48
N GLY A 454 1.22 -18.55 27.78
CA GLY A 454 2.56 -18.57 28.36
C GLY A 454 3.26 -17.23 28.54
N TYR A 455 2.54 -16.10 28.40
CA TYR A 455 3.09 -14.77 28.62
C TYR A 455 2.12 -13.88 29.41
N GLY A 456 2.61 -13.20 30.46
CA GLY A 456 1.79 -12.30 31.29
C GLY A 456 0.47 -12.90 31.76
N SER A 457 0.49 -14.18 32.14
CA SER A 457 -0.69 -14.97 32.54
C SER A 457 -1.83 -14.99 31.49
N GLY A 458 -1.49 -14.88 30.20
CA GLY A 458 -2.45 -14.82 29.10
C GLY A 458 -3.10 -13.45 28.87
N THR A 459 -2.65 -12.40 29.58
CA THR A 459 -3.28 -11.08 29.55
C THR A 459 -2.40 -9.97 28.96
N ALA A 460 -1.08 -10.10 29.02
CA ALA A 460 -0.18 -9.12 28.44
C ALA A 460 -0.20 -9.18 26.90
N PRO A 461 -0.46 -8.07 26.21
CA PRO A 461 -0.41 -8.03 24.75
C PRO A 461 1.03 -8.08 24.25
N MET A 462 1.23 -8.81 23.15
CA MET A 462 2.48 -8.89 22.40
C MET A 462 2.25 -8.49 20.94
N LEU A 463 3.35 -8.28 20.22
CA LEU A 463 3.42 -8.12 18.78
C LEU A 463 4.27 -9.24 18.20
N ILE A 464 3.85 -9.84 17.08
CA ILE A 464 4.67 -10.76 16.30
C ILE A 464 4.86 -10.22 14.87
N LEU A 465 6.08 -10.29 14.36
CA LEU A 465 6.41 -9.79 13.01
C LEU A 465 7.58 -10.54 12.37
N GLY A 466 7.55 -10.58 11.03
CA GLY A 466 8.69 -11.02 10.23
C GLY A 466 9.89 -10.08 10.34
N GLY A 467 11.08 -10.63 10.15
CA GLY A 467 12.34 -9.93 10.32
C GLY A 467 12.62 -8.90 9.24
N GLY A 468 11.87 -8.89 8.14
CA GLY A 468 11.87 -7.80 7.17
C GLY A 468 12.68 -8.06 5.90
N TYR A 469 12.72 -7.03 5.04
CA TYR A 469 13.35 -7.08 3.71
C TYR A 469 14.83 -6.71 3.78
N SER A 470 15.65 -7.34 2.94
CA SER A 470 17.06 -6.99 2.75
C SER A 470 17.30 -6.55 1.31
N THR A 471 18.14 -5.55 1.09
CA THR A 471 18.41 -5.00 -0.26
C THR A 471 19.04 -6.01 -1.21
N CYS A 472 19.59 -7.12 -0.71
CA CYS A 472 20.05 -8.23 -1.55
C CYS A 472 18.91 -8.92 -2.33
N ASP A 473 17.66 -8.71 -1.93
CA ASP A 473 16.47 -9.15 -2.67
C ASP A 473 16.15 -8.26 -3.89
N ASP A 474 16.70 -7.04 -3.94
CA ASP A 474 16.52 -6.13 -5.08
C ASP A 474 17.33 -6.59 -6.31
N TYR A 475 18.38 -7.41 -6.13
CA TYR A 475 19.23 -7.92 -7.22
C TYR A 475 18.44 -8.79 -8.22
N ASP A 476 18.65 -8.57 -9.52
CA ASP A 476 18.15 -9.40 -10.61
C ASP A 476 19.23 -9.51 -11.68
N ALA A 477 19.52 -10.72 -12.16
CA ALA A 477 20.61 -10.96 -13.12
C ALA A 477 20.31 -10.45 -14.55
N LEU A 478 19.15 -9.82 -14.79
CA LEU A 478 18.70 -9.27 -16.08
C LEU A 478 18.81 -10.26 -17.25
N SER A 479 18.73 -11.56 -16.92
CA SER A 479 18.76 -12.67 -17.85
C SER A 479 17.79 -13.75 -17.40
N ALA A 480 17.04 -14.32 -18.35
CA ALA A 480 16.14 -15.43 -18.06
C ALA A 480 16.93 -16.64 -17.55
N GLY A 481 16.50 -17.22 -16.43
CA GLY A 481 17.21 -18.32 -15.76
C GLY A 481 18.39 -17.87 -14.87
N GLY A 482 18.71 -16.57 -14.82
CA GLY A 482 19.65 -16.00 -13.87
C GLY A 482 19.06 -15.90 -12.45
N ALA A 483 19.86 -15.41 -11.49
CA ALA A 483 19.44 -15.28 -10.11
C ALA A 483 18.55 -14.04 -9.89
N ASN A 484 17.54 -14.18 -9.02
CA ASN A 484 16.60 -13.11 -8.67
C ASN A 484 16.83 -12.52 -7.25
N HIS A 485 17.99 -12.81 -6.67
CA HIS A 485 18.55 -12.26 -5.44
C HIS A 485 20.07 -12.51 -5.37
N ASN A 486 20.78 -11.86 -4.44
CA ASN A 486 22.18 -12.15 -4.11
C ASN A 486 22.45 -12.26 -2.59
N CYS A 487 21.42 -12.63 -1.83
CA CYS A 487 21.51 -12.75 -0.37
C CYS A 487 22.46 -13.86 0.12
N THR A 488 23.08 -13.60 1.28
CA THR A 488 24.05 -14.47 1.97
C THR A 488 23.65 -14.65 3.44
N SER A 489 24.37 -15.46 4.21
CA SER A 489 24.11 -15.59 5.65
C SER A 489 24.26 -14.28 6.44
N ALA A 490 24.98 -13.28 5.91
CA ALA A 490 25.08 -11.94 6.51
C ALA A 490 23.89 -11.03 6.16
N SER A 491 23.01 -11.46 5.25
CA SER A 491 21.81 -10.71 4.87
C SER A 491 20.82 -10.62 6.02
N LYS A 492 20.00 -9.59 5.99
CA LYS A 492 19.08 -9.25 7.09
C LYS A 492 17.70 -9.89 6.89
N GLY A 493 16.94 -9.97 7.96
CA GLY A 493 15.49 -10.20 7.92
C GLY A 493 15.02 -11.66 7.99
N HIS A 494 15.94 -12.62 8.10
CA HIS A 494 15.65 -14.06 8.20
C HIS A 494 15.22 -14.50 9.61
N TYR A 495 14.54 -13.63 10.35
CA TYR A 495 14.08 -13.85 11.72
C TYR A 495 12.57 -13.66 11.85
N VAL A 496 11.99 -14.14 12.94
CA VAL A 496 10.68 -13.69 13.45
C VAL A 496 10.88 -13.14 14.86
N TYR A 497 10.33 -11.97 15.13
CA TYR A 497 10.42 -11.32 16.44
C TYR A 497 9.07 -11.34 17.14
N VAL A 498 9.07 -11.61 18.44
CA VAL A 498 7.95 -11.37 19.35
C VAL A 498 8.36 -10.29 20.33
N LEU A 499 7.56 -9.23 20.43
CA LEU A 499 7.79 -8.07 21.27
C LEU A 499 6.67 -7.96 22.30
N ASP A 500 6.97 -7.47 23.50
CA ASP A 500 5.96 -6.97 24.42
C ASP A 500 5.34 -5.70 23.82
N ALA A 501 4.02 -5.66 23.73
CA ALA A 501 3.34 -4.60 23.00
C ALA A 501 3.28 -3.27 23.77
N ASP A 502 3.46 -3.29 25.09
CA ASP A 502 3.43 -2.10 25.94
C ASP A 502 4.81 -1.43 26.04
N THR A 503 5.87 -2.23 26.09
CA THR A 503 7.26 -1.80 26.35
C THR A 503 8.18 -1.85 25.13
N GLY A 504 7.83 -2.65 24.11
CA GLY A 504 8.67 -2.85 22.93
C GLY A 504 9.86 -3.79 23.16
N ALA A 505 9.96 -4.40 24.34
CA ALA A 505 11.01 -5.34 24.69
C ALA A 505 10.88 -6.65 23.90
N VAL A 506 12.00 -7.22 23.46
CA VAL A 506 12.01 -8.51 22.76
C VAL A 506 11.69 -9.63 23.75
N VAL A 507 10.61 -10.36 23.50
CA VAL A 507 10.19 -11.54 24.26
C VAL A 507 10.86 -12.80 23.69
N LYS A 508 10.90 -12.93 22.36
CA LYS A 508 11.47 -14.08 21.67
C LYS A 508 11.95 -13.68 20.28
N THR A 509 13.08 -14.23 19.87
CA THR A 509 13.57 -14.17 18.49
C THR A 509 13.67 -15.60 17.97
N PHE A 510 13.14 -15.84 16.78
CA PHE A 510 13.27 -17.09 16.06
C PHE A 510 14.17 -16.87 14.85
N ASP A 511 15.28 -17.60 14.79
CA ASP A 511 16.09 -17.69 13.58
C ASP A 511 15.50 -18.78 12.68
N THR A 512 15.33 -18.47 11.40
CA THR A 512 14.88 -19.45 10.39
C THR A 512 15.97 -20.43 9.98
N GLY A 513 17.23 -20.14 10.28
CA GLY A 513 18.41 -20.84 9.77
C GLY A 513 18.66 -20.61 8.28
N GLY A 514 17.88 -19.73 7.64
CA GLY A 514 17.99 -19.36 6.24
C GLY A 514 18.70 -18.02 6.03
N ASN A 515 18.71 -17.54 4.79
CA ASN A 515 19.33 -16.27 4.38
C ASN A 515 18.34 -15.32 3.69
N ARG A 516 17.03 -15.58 3.81
CA ARG A 516 15.97 -14.89 3.06
C ARG A 516 15.05 -14.15 4.03
N GLY A 517 14.68 -12.93 3.66
CA GLY A 517 13.86 -12.07 4.51
C GLY A 517 12.43 -12.58 4.69
N ILE A 518 11.85 -12.41 5.86
CA ILE A 518 10.41 -12.61 6.12
C ILE A 518 9.71 -11.26 6.05
N VAL A 519 9.06 -10.97 4.94
CA VAL A 519 8.27 -9.74 4.73
C VAL A 519 6.77 -9.97 4.83
N ALA A 520 6.33 -11.22 4.67
CA ALA A 520 4.93 -11.58 4.78
C ALA A 520 4.42 -11.30 6.21
N ASP A 521 3.24 -10.70 6.28
CA ASP A 521 2.46 -10.62 7.51
C ASP A 521 2.29 -12.03 8.12
N ILE A 522 2.24 -12.08 9.45
CA ILE A 522 2.05 -13.33 10.18
C ILE A 522 0.55 -13.61 10.40
N THR A 523 0.10 -14.81 10.07
CA THR A 523 -1.27 -15.24 10.31
C THR A 523 -1.36 -16.02 11.61
N ILE A 524 -2.11 -15.49 12.58
CA ILE A 524 -2.23 -16.06 13.92
C ILE A 524 -3.47 -16.95 14.00
N VAL A 525 -3.28 -18.17 14.49
CA VAL A 525 -4.35 -19.09 14.88
C VAL A 525 -4.57 -19.00 16.37
N ARG A 526 -5.84 -18.91 16.76
CA ARG A 526 -6.26 -18.71 18.15
C ARG A 526 -7.17 -19.83 18.62
N ASP A 527 -7.12 -20.11 19.92
CA ASP A 527 -8.09 -20.97 20.59
C ASP A 527 -9.45 -20.26 20.79
N SER A 528 -10.39 -20.95 21.45
CA SER A 528 -11.72 -20.41 21.77
C SER A 528 -11.69 -19.22 22.74
N ALA A 529 -10.63 -19.10 23.56
CA ALA A 529 -10.40 -17.98 24.47
C ALA A 529 -9.72 -16.78 23.77
N GLY A 530 -9.29 -16.92 22.51
CA GLY A 530 -8.59 -15.90 21.74
C GLY A 530 -7.07 -15.86 21.97
N GLN A 531 -6.53 -16.84 22.70
CA GLN A 531 -5.08 -16.98 22.90
C GLN A 531 -4.45 -17.59 21.66
N ALA A 532 -3.29 -17.06 21.25
CA ALA A 532 -2.54 -17.60 20.14
C ALA A 532 -2.00 -19.00 20.47
N ILE A 533 -2.19 -19.93 19.54
CA ILE A 533 -1.69 -21.32 19.66
C ILE A 533 -0.70 -21.63 18.54
N TYR A 534 -0.95 -21.14 17.33
CA TYR A 534 -0.05 -21.26 16.19
C TYR A 534 0.04 -19.93 15.46
N ALA A 535 1.12 -19.73 14.73
CA ALA A 535 1.21 -18.68 13.73
C ALA A 535 1.91 -19.18 12.47
N TYR A 536 1.60 -18.60 11.31
CA TYR A 536 2.13 -19.00 10.01
C TYR A 536 2.70 -17.80 9.25
N THR A 537 3.83 -18.00 8.60
CA THR A 537 4.44 -17.00 7.70
C THR A 537 5.28 -17.70 6.62
N ALA A 538 5.74 -16.93 5.64
CA ALA A 538 6.62 -17.41 4.58
C ALA A 538 7.72 -16.38 4.29
N ASP A 539 8.86 -16.86 3.79
CA ASP A 539 9.99 -16.01 3.44
C ASP A 539 10.09 -15.74 1.93
N LEU A 540 11.02 -14.85 1.57
CA LEU A 540 11.38 -14.56 0.18
C LEU A 540 12.23 -15.67 -0.47
N GLY A 541 12.52 -16.75 0.25
CA GLY A 541 13.18 -17.98 -0.22
C GLY A 541 12.21 -19.04 -0.73
N GLY A 542 10.94 -18.92 -0.36
CA GLY A 542 9.91 -19.89 -0.67
C GLY A 542 9.60 -20.85 0.48
N ASP A 543 10.21 -20.68 1.65
CA ASP A 543 9.95 -21.52 2.82
C ASP A 543 8.75 -21.00 3.61
N VAL A 544 7.94 -21.94 4.11
CA VAL A 544 6.76 -21.66 4.95
C VAL A 544 6.99 -22.21 6.34
N TYR A 545 6.68 -21.41 7.35
CA TYR A 545 6.97 -21.68 8.74
C TYR A 545 5.70 -21.69 9.58
N ARG A 546 5.64 -22.63 10.53
CA ARG A 546 4.72 -22.62 11.67
C ARG A 546 5.48 -22.21 12.92
N ILE A 547 4.86 -21.39 13.74
CA ILE A 547 5.34 -21.01 15.08
C ILE A 547 4.37 -21.62 16.08
N ASP A 548 4.88 -22.39 17.04
CA ASP A 548 4.12 -22.91 18.17
C ASP A 548 4.19 -21.92 19.33
N LEU A 549 3.01 -21.44 19.76
CA LEU A 549 2.84 -20.43 20.80
C LEU A 549 2.15 -21.01 22.05
N ALA A 550 2.00 -22.34 22.13
CA ALA A 550 1.48 -23.00 23.31
C ALA A 550 2.55 -23.10 24.42
N GLY A 551 2.11 -23.07 25.67
CA GLY A 551 3.01 -23.15 26.83
C GLY A 551 3.87 -21.90 27.01
N ALA A 552 4.87 -21.98 27.89
CA ALA A 552 5.74 -20.86 28.27
C ALA A 552 6.52 -20.29 27.07
N SER A 553 6.70 -18.97 27.04
CA SER A 553 7.39 -18.26 25.93
C SER A 553 8.81 -18.75 25.63
N THR A 554 9.50 -19.31 26.60
CA THR A 554 10.83 -19.92 26.43
C THR A 554 10.78 -21.19 25.57
N ALA A 555 9.68 -21.93 25.61
CA ALA A 555 9.46 -23.20 24.91
C ALA A 555 8.85 -23.04 23.51
N TRP A 556 8.47 -21.83 23.10
CA TRP A 556 7.96 -21.59 21.75
C TRP A 556 9.02 -21.95 20.71
N THR A 557 8.57 -22.51 19.58
CA THR A 557 9.43 -22.99 18.50
C THR A 557 8.96 -22.52 17.14
N LEU A 558 9.87 -22.43 16.19
CA LEU A 558 9.61 -22.18 14.78
C LEU A 558 10.00 -23.43 13.98
N THR A 559 9.07 -23.92 13.17
CA THR A 559 9.22 -25.14 12.37
C THR A 559 9.00 -24.82 10.90
N LYS A 560 9.95 -25.17 10.04
CA LYS A 560 9.76 -25.14 8.58
C LYS A 560 8.82 -26.29 8.20
N ILE A 561 7.68 -25.98 7.61
CA ILE A 561 6.64 -26.96 7.24
C ILE A 561 6.55 -27.18 5.73
N ALA A 562 6.99 -26.21 4.93
CA ALA A 562 7.06 -26.34 3.48
C ALA A 562 8.27 -25.62 2.90
N SER A 563 8.77 -26.11 1.77
CA SER A 563 9.76 -25.45 0.91
C SER A 563 9.22 -25.41 -0.51
N LEU A 564 8.67 -24.26 -0.85
CA LEU A 564 7.94 -23.96 -2.08
C LEU A 564 8.66 -22.88 -2.89
N GLY A 565 9.97 -22.73 -2.73
CA GLY A 565 10.81 -21.88 -3.56
C GLY A 565 11.13 -22.51 -4.91
N CYS A 566 11.35 -23.82 -4.91
CA CYS A 566 11.76 -24.61 -6.07
C CYS A 566 10.82 -25.82 -6.25
N ALA A 567 11.09 -26.71 -7.21
CA ALA A 567 10.26 -27.90 -7.45
C ALA A 567 10.47 -28.97 -6.35
N SER A 568 11.71 -29.11 -5.89
CA SER A 568 12.11 -29.89 -4.72
C SER A 568 12.60 -28.96 -3.61
N THR A 569 13.14 -29.54 -2.54
CA THR A 569 13.86 -28.81 -1.47
C THR A 569 15.28 -28.40 -1.84
N SER A 570 15.74 -28.76 -3.05
CA SER A 570 17.01 -28.29 -3.59
C SER A 570 16.94 -26.81 -3.92
N THR A 571 18.06 -26.10 -3.77
CA THR A 571 18.16 -24.70 -4.19
C THR A 571 18.10 -24.59 -5.72
N CYS A 572 17.35 -23.62 -6.21
CA CYS A 572 17.28 -23.25 -7.62
C CYS A 572 17.81 -21.83 -7.79
N THR A 573 18.21 -21.48 -9.02
CA THR A 573 18.84 -20.19 -9.32
C THR A 573 17.92 -19.00 -9.02
N ALA A 574 16.64 -19.12 -9.40
CA ALA A 574 15.60 -18.15 -9.09
C ALA A 574 14.48 -18.88 -8.37
N ASN A 575 14.30 -18.55 -7.10
CA ASN A 575 13.25 -19.14 -6.27
C ASN A 575 11.95 -18.32 -6.39
N ARG A 576 10.82 -19.00 -6.16
CA ARG A 576 9.53 -18.35 -5.88
C ARG A 576 9.61 -17.59 -4.57
N LYS A 577 9.14 -16.34 -4.57
CA LYS A 577 9.07 -15.48 -3.39
C LYS A 577 7.64 -15.44 -2.83
N PHE A 578 7.51 -15.36 -1.51
CA PHE A 578 6.23 -15.08 -0.85
C PHE A 578 6.30 -13.74 -0.13
N VAL A 579 5.58 -12.75 -0.66
CA VAL A 579 5.54 -11.39 -0.11
C VAL A 579 4.32 -11.18 0.81
N PHE A 580 3.32 -12.06 0.72
CA PHE A 580 2.03 -11.90 1.38
C PHE A 580 1.74 -12.99 2.42
N ALA A 581 0.96 -12.62 3.43
CA ALA A 581 0.51 -13.50 4.49
C ALA A 581 -0.17 -14.77 3.94
N PRO A 582 0.10 -15.96 4.53
CA PRO A 582 -0.71 -17.14 4.30
C PRO A 582 -2.15 -16.96 4.81
N SER A 583 -3.15 -17.35 4.03
CA SER A 583 -4.53 -17.52 4.50
C SER A 583 -4.66 -18.89 5.16
N VAL A 584 -5.23 -18.97 6.36
CA VAL A 584 -5.36 -20.23 7.11
C VAL A 584 -6.83 -20.52 7.41
N VAL A 585 -7.25 -21.77 7.30
CA VAL A 585 -8.59 -22.26 7.70
C VAL A 585 -8.41 -23.46 8.62
N ALA A 586 -9.06 -23.47 9.79
CA ALA A 586 -9.03 -24.60 10.71
C ALA A 586 -10.16 -25.60 10.37
N VAL A 587 -9.79 -26.87 10.18
CA VAL A 587 -10.71 -27.98 9.84
C VAL A 587 -10.31 -29.20 10.67
N ASP A 588 -11.18 -29.61 11.60
CA ASP A 588 -11.02 -30.82 12.44
C ASP A 588 -9.64 -30.97 13.10
N GLY A 589 -9.12 -29.87 13.66
CA GLY A 589 -7.80 -29.85 14.33
C GLY A 589 -6.59 -29.74 13.39
N ASN A 590 -6.82 -29.72 12.07
CA ASN A 590 -5.81 -29.44 11.05
C ASN A 590 -5.96 -28.01 10.51
N TYR A 591 -4.94 -27.54 9.83
CA TYR A 591 -4.86 -26.16 9.33
C TYR A 591 -4.58 -26.14 7.84
N VAL A 592 -5.58 -25.76 7.04
CA VAL A 592 -5.40 -25.56 5.60
C VAL A 592 -4.70 -24.22 5.39
N VAL A 593 -3.48 -24.25 4.85
CA VAL A 593 -2.63 -23.10 4.57
C VAL A 593 -2.67 -22.81 3.08
N MET A 594 -2.96 -21.56 2.72
CA MET A 594 -3.03 -21.09 1.34
C MET A 594 -2.22 -19.83 1.14
N LEU A 595 -1.42 -19.77 0.08
CA LEU A 595 -0.55 -18.63 -0.21
C LEU A 595 -0.13 -18.64 -1.67
N GLY A 596 0.13 -17.46 -2.23
CA GLY A 596 0.53 -17.29 -3.63
C GLY A 596 1.95 -16.78 -3.77
N SER A 597 2.69 -17.30 -4.74
CA SER A 597 4.03 -16.82 -5.05
C SER A 597 4.01 -15.66 -6.06
N GLY A 598 4.96 -14.74 -5.92
CA GLY A 598 5.12 -13.59 -6.79
C GLY A 598 6.13 -12.59 -6.23
N ASP A 599 6.71 -11.76 -7.09
CA ASP A 599 7.66 -10.70 -6.72
C ASP A 599 7.06 -9.34 -7.07
N ARG A 600 6.08 -8.89 -6.26
CA ARG A 600 5.37 -7.61 -6.47
C ARG A 600 6.30 -6.41 -6.62
N GLU A 601 7.51 -6.47 -6.06
CA GLU A 601 8.50 -5.39 -6.14
C GLU A 601 9.21 -5.34 -7.49
N LYS A 602 9.09 -6.40 -8.29
CA LYS A 602 9.64 -6.53 -9.64
C LYS A 602 8.52 -6.90 -10.63
N PRO A 603 7.51 -6.03 -10.80
CA PRO A 603 6.31 -6.37 -11.57
C PRO A 603 6.49 -6.22 -13.08
N LEU A 604 7.66 -5.78 -13.57
CA LEU A 604 7.92 -5.43 -14.97
C LEU A 604 8.82 -6.46 -15.66
N THR A 605 8.67 -6.59 -17.00
CA THR A 605 9.51 -7.47 -17.84
C THR A 605 11.00 -7.14 -17.82
N TYR A 606 11.37 -5.94 -17.37
CA TYR A 606 12.77 -5.55 -17.14
C TYR A 606 13.50 -6.54 -16.20
N TYR A 607 12.82 -7.07 -15.20
CA TYR A 607 13.39 -8.02 -14.24
C TYR A 607 13.35 -9.44 -14.80
N ALA A 608 14.23 -9.74 -15.75
CA ALA A 608 14.17 -10.95 -16.55
C ALA A 608 14.28 -12.24 -15.71
N ALA A 609 15.06 -12.25 -14.61
CA ALA A 609 15.14 -13.43 -13.74
C ALA A 609 13.85 -13.63 -12.95
N SER A 610 13.32 -12.58 -12.28
CA SER A 610 12.05 -12.66 -11.56
C SER A 610 10.85 -12.98 -12.47
N THR A 611 10.80 -12.42 -13.68
CA THR A 611 9.70 -12.60 -14.63
C THR A 611 9.68 -14.02 -15.23
N ALA A 612 10.83 -14.69 -15.29
CA ALA A 612 10.96 -16.07 -15.76
C ALA A 612 10.52 -17.11 -14.72
N VAL A 613 10.28 -16.72 -13.46
CA VAL A 613 9.82 -17.64 -12.42
C VAL A 613 8.38 -18.07 -12.69
N ALA A 614 8.15 -19.38 -12.79
CA ALA A 614 6.81 -19.95 -12.80
C ALA A 614 6.17 -19.84 -11.40
N ASN A 615 5.13 -19.03 -11.30
CA ASN A 615 4.42 -18.77 -10.04
C ASN A 615 3.14 -19.59 -9.93
N TYR A 616 2.75 -19.84 -8.68
CA TYR A 616 1.60 -20.68 -8.34
C TYR A 616 0.83 -20.10 -7.16
N PHE A 617 -0.45 -20.45 -7.08
CA PHE A 617 -1.21 -20.37 -5.84
C PHE A 617 -1.26 -21.75 -5.18
N PHE A 618 -0.90 -21.83 -3.91
CA PHE A 618 -0.74 -23.09 -3.19
C PHE A 618 -1.84 -23.28 -2.15
N MET A 619 -2.21 -24.55 -1.93
CA MET A 619 -3.00 -25.01 -0.80
C MET A 619 -2.39 -26.30 -0.28
N PHE A 620 -2.18 -26.39 1.03
CA PHE A 620 -1.82 -27.63 1.70
C PHE A 620 -2.36 -27.66 3.12
N THR A 621 -2.43 -28.84 3.72
CA THR A 621 -2.90 -28.99 5.10
C THR A 621 -1.73 -29.24 6.02
N ASP A 622 -1.57 -28.42 7.06
CA ASP A 622 -0.69 -28.66 8.19
C ASP A 622 -1.43 -29.40 9.32
N LYS A 623 -0.74 -30.35 9.96
CA LYS A 623 -1.26 -31.21 11.03
C LYS A 623 -0.25 -31.19 12.19
N PRO A 624 -0.29 -30.20 13.09
CA PRO A 624 0.77 -29.97 14.07
C PRO A 624 1.12 -31.13 15.00
N THR A 625 0.18 -32.05 15.22
CA THR A 625 0.36 -33.26 16.05
C THR A 625 1.00 -34.43 15.30
N VAL A 626 1.29 -34.25 14.01
CA VAL A 626 1.74 -35.30 13.09
C VAL A 626 2.94 -34.79 12.29
N ALA A 627 3.95 -35.62 12.09
CA ALA A 627 5.10 -35.24 11.26
C ALA A 627 4.66 -35.05 9.79
N PRO A 628 5.17 -34.05 9.04
CA PRO A 628 4.77 -33.86 7.63
C PRO A 628 5.08 -35.04 6.69
N ALA A 629 6.03 -35.90 7.07
CA ALA A 629 6.35 -37.14 6.37
C ALA A 629 5.22 -38.19 6.45
N THR A 630 4.33 -38.10 7.44
CA THR A 630 3.21 -39.05 7.63
C THR A 630 1.87 -38.49 7.13
N TYR A 631 1.88 -37.38 6.40
CA TYR A 631 0.68 -36.86 5.74
C TYR A 631 0.24 -37.81 4.62
N PRO A 632 -1.07 -38.04 4.40
CA PRO A 632 -1.54 -38.89 3.31
C PRO A 632 -1.05 -38.39 1.95
N GLY A 633 -0.48 -39.30 1.15
CA GLY A 633 0.15 -39.04 -0.15
C GLY A 633 1.59 -39.55 -0.23
N SER A 634 1.96 -40.24 -1.31
CA SER A 634 3.15 -41.12 -1.39
C SER A 634 4.45 -40.47 -1.88
N VAL A 635 4.44 -39.18 -2.22
CA VAL A 635 5.64 -38.47 -2.72
C VAL A 635 6.25 -37.66 -1.59
N ASP A 636 7.28 -38.22 -0.97
CA ASP A 636 8.14 -37.49 -0.04
C ASP A 636 9.26 -36.79 -0.80
N CYS A 637 9.45 -35.49 -0.53
CA CYS A 637 10.52 -34.69 -1.11
C CYS A 637 11.86 -34.92 -0.39
N GLY A 638 12.13 -36.15 0.05
CA GLY A 638 13.32 -36.56 0.83
C GLY A 638 13.50 -35.82 2.17
N SER A 639 12.51 -35.04 2.59
CA SER A 639 12.56 -34.12 3.72
C SER A 639 11.22 -34.10 4.44
N THR A 640 11.24 -33.80 5.75
CA THR A 640 10.05 -33.68 6.61
C THR A 640 9.24 -32.40 6.32
N VAL A 641 9.26 -31.90 5.09
CA VAL A 641 8.55 -30.68 4.65
C VAL A 641 7.74 -30.96 3.38
N ILE A 642 6.72 -30.13 3.14
CA ILE A 642 5.93 -30.13 1.90
C ILE A 642 6.74 -29.42 0.80
N CYS A 643 6.73 -29.93 -0.42
CA CYS A 643 7.33 -29.26 -1.58
C CYS A 643 6.39 -29.34 -2.78
N LEU A 644 6.72 -28.66 -3.90
CA LEU A 644 5.85 -28.65 -5.08
C LEU A 644 5.50 -30.07 -5.58
N ASN A 645 6.46 -30.99 -5.62
CA ASN A 645 6.24 -32.36 -6.11
C ASN A 645 5.29 -33.21 -5.24
N SER A 646 5.08 -32.84 -3.97
CA SER A 646 4.13 -33.53 -3.08
C SER A 646 2.69 -33.01 -3.20
N LEU A 647 2.45 -31.99 -4.02
CA LEU A 647 1.15 -31.38 -4.28
C LEU A 647 0.57 -31.81 -5.64
N PHE A 648 -0.75 -31.72 -5.76
CA PHE A 648 -1.46 -31.94 -7.02
C PHE A 648 -1.39 -30.69 -7.90
N GLY A 649 -0.92 -30.81 -9.14
CA GLY A 649 -0.86 -29.69 -10.07
C GLY A 649 -2.19 -29.45 -10.78
N ILE A 650 -2.61 -28.19 -10.83
CA ILE A 650 -3.85 -27.73 -11.49
C ILE A 650 -3.48 -26.58 -12.43
N SER A 651 -3.92 -26.61 -13.68
CA SER A 651 -3.81 -25.48 -14.61
C SER A 651 -5.08 -24.61 -14.59
N SER A 652 -5.04 -23.42 -15.17
CA SER A 652 -6.22 -22.55 -15.27
C SER A 652 -7.34 -23.13 -16.16
N THR A 653 -7.03 -24.09 -17.02
CA THR A 653 -7.98 -24.73 -17.97
C THR A 653 -8.34 -26.18 -17.62
N ASP A 654 -7.69 -26.78 -16.62
CA ASP A 654 -7.96 -28.18 -16.25
C ASP A 654 -9.38 -28.35 -15.71
N THR A 655 -9.94 -29.55 -15.87
CA THR A 655 -11.15 -29.95 -15.13
C THR A 655 -10.91 -29.84 -13.62
N THR A 656 -11.98 -29.58 -12.86
CA THR A 656 -11.88 -29.51 -11.39
C THR A 656 -11.48 -30.88 -10.84
N PRO A 657 -10.39 -30.99 -10.04
CA PRO A 657 -9.99 -32.24 -9.42
C PRO A 657 -11.08 -32.82 -8.50
N THR A 658 -11.21 -34.14 -8.51
CA THR A 658 -12.08 -34.88 -7.61
C THR A 658 -11.43 -35.03 -6.23
N ALA A 659 -12.24 -35.38 -5.22
CA ALA A 659 -11.71 -35.71 -3.89
C ALA A 659 -10.74 -36.89 -3.92
N SER A 660 -10.94 -37.84 -4.84
CA SER A 660 -10.04 -38.99 -5.04
C SER A 660 -8.66 -38.53 -5.54
N ASP A 661 -8.63 -37.62 -6.53
CA ASP A 661 -7.38 -37.09 -7.09
C ASP A 661 -6.53 -36.44 -6.00
N LEU A 662 -7.17 -35.58 -5.19
CA LEU A 662 -6.52 -34.82 -4.13
C LEU A 662 -6.10 -35.69 -2.93
N SER A 663 -6.80 -36.79 -2.65
CA SER A 663 -6.47 -37.69 -1.53
C SER A 663 -5.09 -38.35 -1.65
N THR A 664 -4.51 -38.35 -2.85
CA THR A 664 -3.19 -38.93 -3.14
C THR A 664 -2.02 -37.95 -2.90
N LYS A 665 -2.32 -36.70 -2.55
CA LYS A 665 -1.35 -35.61 -2.41
C LYS A 665 -1.54 -34.86 -1.10
N LYS A 666 -0.52 -34.08 -0.71
CA LYS A 666 -0.54 -33.29 0.54
C LYS A 666 -1.33 -31.96 0.40
N GLY A 667 -1.92 -31.72 -0.77
CA GLY A 667 -2.61 -30.49 -1.16
C GLY A 667 -2.59 -30.29 -2.67
N TRP A 668 -2.78 -29.06 -3.13
CA TRP A 668 -2.74 -28.70 -4.55
C TRP A 668 -2.01 -27.37 -4.80
N TYR A 669 -1.59 -27.16 -6.04
CA TYR A 669 -1.17 -25.84 -6.53
C TYR A 669 -1.86 -25.52 -7.85
N LEU A 670 -2.18 -24.24 -8.04
CA LEU A 670 -2.76 -23.70 -9.27
C LEU A 670 -1.68 -22.93 -10.04
N GLY A 671 -1.38 -23.41 -11.25
CA GLY A 671 -0.53 -22.77 -12.25
C GLY A 671 -1.11 -21.44 -12.72
N LEU A 672 -0.31 -20.39 -12.61
CA LEU A 672 -0.59 -19.10 -13.23
C LEU A 672 -0.06 -19.08 -14.66
N ASN A 673 -0.50 -18.11 -15.47
CA ASN A 673 0.04 -17.95 -16.81
C ASN A 673 1.54 -17.59 -16.74
N ALA A 674 2.26 -17.77 -17.86
CA ALA A 674 3.65 -17.32 -17.95
C ALA A 674 3.76 -15.84 -17.56
N THR A 675 4.79 -15.50 -16.77
CA THR A 675 5.07 -14.15 -16.23
C THR A 675 4.05 -13.59 -15.23
N GLU A 676 2.92 -14.27 -15.01
CA GLU A 676 1.91 -13.86 -14.05
C GLU A 676 2.37 -14.13 -12.61
N GLN A 677 2.05 -13.21 -11.69
CA GLN A 677 2.48 -13.27 -10.30
C GLN A 677 1.32 -12.94 -9.36
N VAL A 678 1.28 -13.58 -8.18
CA VAL A 678 0.34 -13.17 -7.13
C VAL A 678 0.83 -11.86 -6.50
N VAL A 679 -0.05 -10.86 -6.46
CA VAL A 679 0.29 -9.50 -5.98
C VAL A 679 -0.55 -9.06 -4.78
N THR A 680 -1.30 -9.98 -4.18
CA THR A 680 -2.11 -9.73 -2.98
C THR A 680 -2.02 -10.84 -1.94
N SER A 681 -2.42 -10.53 -0.71
CA SER A 681 -2.83 -11.56 0.25
C SER A 681 -4.10 -12.27 -0.24
N ALA A 682 -4.33 -13.49 0.25
CA ALA A 682 -5.54 -14.24 -0.04
C ALA A 682 -6.59 -14.09 1.06
N LEU A 683 -7.85 -13.91 0.67
CA LEU A 683 -9.01 -13.86 1.54
C LEU A 683 -9.88 -15.10 1.31
N THR A 684 -10.11 -15.91 2.34
CA THR A 684 -10.98 -17.08 2.24
C THR A 684 -12.31 -16.83 2.95
N MET A 685 -13.43 -16.87 2.24
CA MET A 685 -14.76 -16.70 2.82
C MET A 685 -15.74 -17.68 2.17
N PHE A 686 -16.59 -18.32 2.97
CA PHE A 686 -17.66 -19.22 2.50
C PHE A 686 -17.17 -20.31 1.52
N GLY A 687 -16.01 -20.90 1.77
CA GLY A 687 -15.45 -21.94 0.91
C GLY A 687 -14.66 -21.44 -0.31
N VAL A 688 -14.65 -20.12 -0.55
CA VAL A 688 -13.98 -19.50 -1.69
C VAL A 688 -12.75 -18.73 -1.23
N VAL A 689 -11.59 -19.03 -1.80
CA VAL A 689 -10.38 -18.23 -1.67
C VAL A 689 -10.30 -17.23 -2.81
N THR A 690 -10.09 -15.96 -2.46
CA THR A 690 -9.93 -14.83 -3.39
C THR A 690 -8.53 -14.26 -3.29
N PHE A 691 -7.88 -14.06 -4.43
CA PHE A 691 -6.60 -13.38 -4.57
C PHE A 691 -6.50 -12.75 -5.96
N SER A 692 -5.61 -11.78 -6.10
CA SER A 692 -5.38 -11.10 -7.38
C SER A 692 -3.95 -11.26 -7.85
N THR A 693 -3.80 -11.26 -9.16
CA THR A 693 -2.53 -11.41 -9.85
C THR A 693 -2.29 -10.24 -10.79
N HIS A 694 -1.03 -10.10 -11.20
CA HIS A 694 -0.61 -9.20 -12.24
C HIS A 694 0.28 -9.94 -13.23
N GLN A 695 0.08 -9.68 -14.51
CA GLN A 695 0.92 -10.14 -15.60
C GLN A 695 1.44 -8.93 -16.36
N PRO A 696 2.76 -8.67 -16.38
CA PRO A 696 3.30 -7.50 -17.05
C PRO A 696 2.97 -7.49 -18.54
N ALA A 697 2.78 -6.29 -19.09
CA ALA A 697 2.67 -6.11 -20.53
C ALA A 697 3.98 -6.48 -21.23
N VAL A 698 3.86 -7.14 -22.38
CA VAL A 698 4.98 -7.30 -23.30
C VAL A 698 5.07 -6.04 -24.16
N PRO A 699 6.18 -5.27 -24.13
CA PRO A 699 6.34 -4.10 -24.98
C PRO A 699 6.23 -4.48 -26.46
N VAL A 700 5.35 -3.80 -27.19
CA VAL A 700 5.21 -3.98 -28.64
C VAL A 700 5.94 -2.84 -29.34
N THR A 701 6.95 -3.17 -30.16
CA THR A 701 7.72 -2.19 -30.92
C THR A 701 6.79 -1.33 -31.79
N GLY A 702 6.91 -0.01 -31.68
CA GLY A 702 6.08 0.94 -32.43
C GLY A 702 4.70 1.24 -31.85
N SER A 703 4.32 0.63 -30.71
CA SER A 703 3.12 1.03 -29.97
C SER A 703 3.42 2.20 -29.03
N CYS A 704 2.56 3.22 -29.05
CA CYS A 704 2.59 4.36 -28.11
C CYS A 704 1.47 4.27 -27.04
N SER A 705 1.01 3.05 -26.72
CA SER A 705 0.04 2.83 -25.64
C SER A 705 0.75 2.54 -24.33
N ALA A 706 0.42 3.26 -23.26
CA ALA A 706 0.74 2.84 -21.89
C ALA A 706 -0.05 1.55 -21.59
N ASN A 707 0.65 0.41 -21.53
CA ASN A 707 0.08 -0.86 -21.14
C ASN A 707 0.78 -1.31 -19.87
N LEU A 708 0.05 -1.32 -18.76
CA LEU A 708 0.61 -1.68 -17.46
C LEU A 708 0.64 -3.19 -17.26
N GLY A 709 0.03 -3.97 -18.14
CA GLY A 709 -0.13 -5.41 -18.02
C GLY A 709 -1.52 -5.78 -17.51
N SER A 710 -1.89 -7.05 -17.66
CA SER A 710 -3.22 -7.52 -17.29
C SER A 710 -3.29 -7.92 -15.82
N SER A 711 -4.36 -7.52 -15.15
CA SER A 711 -4.64 -7.91 -13.76
C SER A 711 -5.87 -8.79 -13.68
N ARG A 712 -5.84 -9.78 -12.79
CA ARG A 712 -6.89 -10.79 -12.68
C ARG A 712 -7.29 -11.00 -11.23
N VAL A 713 -8.55 -11.33 -11.04
CA VAL A 713 -9.09 -11.79 -9.76
C VAL A 713 -9.46 -13.27 -9.89
N TYR A 714 -8.92 -14.08 -8.98
CA TYR A 714 -9.25 -15.50 -8.85
C TYR A 714 -10.25 -15.64 -7.71
N ASN A 715 -11.40 -16.24 -7.99
CA ASN A 715 -12.37 -16.66 -6.97
C ASN A 715 -12.54 -18.18 -7.12
N VAL A 716 -11.81 -18.96 -6.33
CA VAL A 716 -11.78 -20.43 -6.46
C VAL A 716 -12.12 -21.14 -5.15
N GLY A 717 -12.70 -22.34 -5.23
CA GLY A 717 -12.95 -23.17 -4.06
C GLY A 717 -11.64 -23.57 -3.36
N TYR A 718 -11.50 -23.35 -2.06
CA TYR A 718 -10.23 -23.65 -1.38
C TYR A 718 -9.89 -25.15 -1.36
N ALA A 719 -10.91 -26.01 -1.43
CA ALA A 719 -10.72 -27.46 -1.34
C ALA A 719 -10.07 -28.05 -2.60
N ASN A 720 -10.44 -27.56 -3.79
CA ASN A 720 -10.09 -28.18 -5.08
C ASN A 720 -9.85 -27.18 -6.23
N ALA A 721 -9.74 -25.89 -5.93
CA ALA A 721 -9.62 -24.83 -6.92
C ALA A 721 -10.75 -24.79 -7.97
N ALA A 722 -11.96 -25.26 -7.64
CA ALA A 722 -13.13 -25.13 -8.52
C ALA A 722 -13.41 -23.66 -8.82
N SER A 723 -13.74 -23.32 -10.08
CA SER A 723 -14.14 -21.95 -10.41
C SER A 723 -15.49 -21.59 -9.79
N THR A 724 -15.62 -20.34 -9.35
CA THR A 724 -16.90 -19.74 -8.94
C THR A 724 -17.46 -18.76 -9.97
N SER A 725 -16.72 -18.49 -11.04
CA SER A 725 -17.01 -17.46 -12.05
C SER A 725 -17.19 -18.03 -13.47
N GLY A 726 -17.45 -19.33 -13.59
CA GLY A 726 -17.74 -19.99 -14.87
C GLY A 726 -16.66 -20.97 -15.30
N ALA A 727 -16.34 -21.03 -16.60
CA ALA A 727 -15.42 -22.02 -17.16
C ALA A 727 -13.94 -21.76 -16.82
N ARG A 728 -13.55 -20.50 -16.57
CA ARG A 728 -12.18 -20.11 -16.17
C ARG A 728 -12.13 -19.89 -14.67
N ARG A 729 -10.97 -20.12 -14.05
CA ARG A 729 -10.72 -19.91 -12.61
C ARG A 729 -10.47 -18.44 -12.21
N TYR A 730 -10.38 -17.55 -13.19
CA TYR A 730 -10.17 -16.11 -13.00
C TYR A 730 -11.09 -15.28 -13.88
N GLU A 731 -11.22 -14.01 -13.51
CA GLU A 731 -11.82 -12.94 -14.31
C GLU A 731 -10.78 -11.83 -14.48
N ASP A 732 -10.72 -11.21 -15.66
CA ASP A 732 -9.86 -10.03 -15.89
C ASP A 732 -10.48 -8.81 -15.16
N LEU A 733 -9.64 -8.09 -14.43
CA LEU A 733 -10.04 -6.88 -13.71
C LEU A 733 -10.11 -5.69 -14.67
N ALA A 734 -11.17 -4.89 -14.57
CA ALA A 734 -11.17 -3.57 -15.21
C ALA A 734 -10.15 -2.67 -14.50
N GLY A 735 -9.35 -1.96 -15.30
CA GLY A 735 -8.19 -1.23 -14.82
C GLY A 735 -6.96 -2.13 -14.70
N ASP A 736 -5.94 -1.83 -15.50
CA ASP A 736 -4.65 -2.50 -15.43
C ASP A 736 -3.83 -1.99 -14.21
N GLY A 737 -2.69 -2.64 -13.92
CA GLY A 737 -1.82 -2.26 -12.80
C GLY A 737 -2.04 -3.11 -11.54
N LEU A 738 -1.46 -2.73 -10.39
CA LEU A 738 -1.39 -3.60 -9.22
C LEU A 738 -2.62 -3.45 -8.28
N PRO A 739 -3.53 -4.44 -8.19
CA PRO A 739 -4.68 -4.36 -7.31
C PRO A 739 -4.28 -4.43 -5.81
N PRO A 740 -4.99 -3.72 -4.91
CA PRO A 740 -4.89 -3.94 -3.48
C PRO A 740 -5.37 -5.32 -3.05
N SER A 741 -4.94 -5.78 -1.87
CA SER A 741 -5.43 -7.04 -1.30
C SER A 741 -6.93 -7.01 -1.03
N PRO A 742 -7.66 -8.12 -1.28
CA PRO A 742 -9.08 -8.20 -1.00
C PRO A 742 -9.35 -8.08 0.51
N VAL A 743 -10.45 -7.39 0.84
CA VAL A 743 -10.90 -7.17 2.21
C VAL A 743 -12.35 -7.61 2.31
N GLY A 744 -12.69 -8.39 3.34
CA GLY A 744 -14.07 -8.83 3.54
C GLY A 744 -14.43 -9.05 4.99
N GLY A 745 -15.74 -9.10 5.24
CA GLY A 745 -16.34 -9.21 6.56
C GLY A 745 -17.83 -8.94 6.51
N LEU A 746 -18.41 -8.56 7.65
CA LEU A 746 -19.78 -8.05 7.70
C LEU A 746 -19.75 -6.53 7.74
N VAL A 747 -20.72 -5.84 7.15
CA VAL A 747 -20.89 -4.39 7.26
C VAL A 747 -22.37 -4.09 7.50
N THR A 748 -22.66 -3.14 8.39
CA THR A 748 -24.02 -2.58 8.53
C THR A 748 -24.13 -1.36 7.63
N LEU A 749 -24.96 -1.45 6.59
CA LEU A 749 -25.22 -0.38 5.64
C LEU A 749 -26.06 0.73 6.28
N ASP A 750 -26.11 1.89 5.61
CA ASP A 750 -26.85 3.06 6.11
C ASP A 750 -28.38 2.83 6.16
N ASP A 751 -28.89 1.82 5.44
CA ASP A 751 -30.31 1.39 5.50
C ASP A 751 -30.62 0.47 6.69
N GLY A 752 -29.62 0.18 7.53
CA GLY A 752 -29.72 -0.68 8.72
C GLY A 752 -29.52 -2.17 8.45
N SER A 753 -29.35 -2.60 7.19
CA SER A 753 -29.09 -3.99 6.85
C SER A 753 -27.63 -4.39 7.12
N THR A 754 -27.39 -5.57 7.70
CA THR A 754 -26.05 -6.14 7.84
C THR A 754 -25.81 -7.19 6.77
N VAL A 755 -24.77 -7.00 5.95
CA VAL A 755 -24.46 -7.86 4.82
C VAL A 755 -23.01 -8.33 4.83
N PRO A 756 -22.71 -9.57 4.38
CA PRO A 756 -21.34 -9.98 4.10
C PRO A 756 -20.87 -9.28 2.84
N PHE A 757 -19.68 -8.68 2.89
CA PHE A 757 -19.07 -8.02 1.74
C PHE A 757 -17.66 -8.55 1.47
N CYS A 758 -17.22 -8.35 0.23
CA CYS A 758 -15.82 -8.38 -0.15
C CYS A 758 -15.53 -7.25 -1.15
N ILE A 759 -14.53 -6.43 -0.84
CA ILE A 759 -13.88 -5.50 -1.75
C ILE A 759 -12.67 -6.21 -2.36
N GLY A 760 -12.48 -6.06 -3.67
CA GLY A 760 -11.42 -6.78 -4.42
C GLY A 760 -11.80 -8.17 -4.89
N CYS A 761 -13.06 -8.59 -4.70
CA CYS A 761 -13.61 -9.84 -5.20
C CYS A 761 -14.42 -9.69 -6.52
N SER A 762 -14.56 -8.47 -7.04
CA SER A 762 -15.30 -8.18 -8.27
C SER A 762 -14.33 -7.99 -9.43
N LYS A 763 -14.73 -8.42 -10.63
CA LYS A 763 -14.02 -8.10 -11.87
C LYS A 763 -14.11 -6.61 -12.25
N ASP A 764 -15.12 -5.90 -11.75
CA ASP A 764 -15.43 -4.53 -12.19
C ASP A 764 -14.46 -3.49 -11.64
N SER A 765 -13.82 -3.76 -10.49
CA SER A 765 -12.75 -2.95 -9.92
C SER A 765 -12.21 -3.65 -8.67
N PRO A 766 -10.91 -3.50 -8.35
CA PRO A 766 -10.39 -3.93 -7.06
C PRO A 766 -10.94 -3.13 -5.87
N LEU A 767 -11.56 -1.96 -6.09
CA LEU A 767 -12.23 -1.17 -5.07
C LEU A 767 -13.74 -1.45 -4.95
N GLU A 768 -14.31 -2.14 -5.92
CA GLU A 768 -15.77 -2.36 -5.94
C GLU A 768 -16.17 -3.32 -4.82
N GLY A 769 -17.22 -2.93 -4.11
CA GLY A 769 -17.85 -3.78 -3.11
C GLY A 769 -18.70 -4.85 -3.78
N ARG A 770 -18.71 -6.06 -3.23
CA ARG A 770 -19.62 -7.12 -3.65
C ARG A 770 -20.17 -7.85 -2.43
N LYS A 771 -21.47 -8.13 -2.43
CA LYS A 771 -22.08 -9.03 -1.44
C LYS A 771 -21.54 -10.46 -1.64
N LYS A 772 -21.09 -11.11 -0.57
CA LYS A 772 -20.73 -12.54 -0.60
C LYS A 772 -21.87 -13.37 -0.02
N GLU A 773 -22.14 -14.51 -0.64
CA GLU A 773 -23.21 -15.43 -0.24
C GLU A 773 -22.62 -16.85 -0.15
N GLY A 774 -23.05 -17.64 0.84
CA GLY A 774 -22.66 -19.04 1.00
C GLY A 774 -22.80 -19.56 2.44
N THR A 775 -22.69 -20.89 2.59
CA THR A 775 -22.70 -21.60 3.87
C THR A 775 -21.27 -21.75 4.41
N ALA A 776 -21.03 -21.44 5.68
CA ALA A 776 -19.70 -21.57 6.28
C ALA A 776 -19.30 -23.06 6.40
N MET A 777 -18.32 -23.52 5.61
CA MET A 777 -17.81 -24.91 5.64
C MET A 777 -16.59 -25.12 6.55
N GLY A 778 -16.20 -24.11 7.34
CA GLY A 778 -15.06 -24.21 8.26
C GLY A 778 -14.88 -22.95 9.11
N THR A 779 -14.13 -23.05 10.20
CA THR A 779 -13.83 -21.90 11.05
C THR A 779 -12.53 -21.27 10.55
N GLN A 780 -12.62 -20.11 9.91
CA GLN A 780 -11.42 -19.30 9.74
C GLN A 780 -10.91 -18.87 11.12
N PRO A 781 -9.59 -18.91 11.39
CA PRO A 781 -9.01 -18.24 12.53
C PRO A 781 -9.47 -16.79 12.48
N LYS A 782 -10.26 -16.38 13.46
CA LYS A 782 -10.80 -15.03 13.48
C LYS A 782 -9.61 -14.08 13.60
N ASN A 783 -9.36 -13.27 12.58
CA ASN A 783 -8.61 -12.02 12.74
C ASN A 783 -9.49 -11.06 13.56
N ARG A 784 -9.61 -11.35 14.87
CA ARG A 784 -10.20 -10.41 15.82
C ARG A 784 -9.22 -9.25 15.95
N LEU A 785 -9.59 -8.08 15.46
CA LEU A 785 -9.23 -6.86 16.19
C LEU A 785 -9.87 -7.03 17.57
N TYR A 786 -9.03 -7.16 18.60
CA TYR A 786 -9.47 -7.43 19.97
C TYR A 786 -10.43 -6.33 20.44
N TRP A 787 -11.63 -6.72 20.86
CA TRP A 787 -12.53 -5.92 21.69
C TRP A 787 -13.25 -6.87 22.66
N TYR A 788 -13.11 -6.64 23.96
CA TYR A 788 -13.95 -7.28 24.97
C TYR A 788 -15.25 -6.48 25.12
N ILE A 789 -16.37 -7.18 25.20
CA ILE A 789 -17.64 -6.66 25.73
C ILE A 789 -17.66 -7.08 27.21
N GLN A 790 -17.72 -6.11 28.13
CA GLN A 790 -18.24 -6.40 29.48
C GLN A 790 -19.75 -6.68 29.33
N LYS A 791 -20.21 -7.81 29.86
CA LYS A 791 -21.64 -7.98 30.16
C LYS A 791 -22.05 -7.02 31.26
#